data_AF-A0A9D1ET00-F1
#
_entry.id   AF-A0A9D1ET00-F1
#
_cell.length_a   1.000
_cell.length_b   1.000
_cell.length_c   1.000
_cell.angle_alpha   90.00
_cell.angle_beta   90.00
_cell.angle_gamma   90.00
#
_symmetry.space_group_name_H-M   'P 1'
#
loop_
_entity.id
_entity.type
_entity.pdbx_description
1 polymer ?
#
loop_
_entity_poly.entity_id
_entity_poly.type
_entity_poly.pdbx_seq_one_letter_code
_entity_poly.pdbx_strand_id
1 'polypeptide(L)'
;MKKKFLVVLSLAGLFCLGMTSMSAEAAWKITSAGRMYTTKSELGYVTGWKKIGKYTYYFDKNGYAQTGWKLIENKWYFFDVKGRMLTKRWVDGFYLGSKGYVTKAASSSNTDSTSSGSADTSVKNGWVKRNGKWYYYDYRGKKVKGWLTIQDKTYYLDPSTGARKTGVVKIDKKYYYFNTKTGLQETGWKTYKKNRYYFSKKTKAACTGWTKISKYYYYFTSSGKLQKSKWIKNTYYVDSKGRCVYGWLTLGDDRYYLDPETGERSTGWETIDGKTYYFDSDGKLNQSSGVVTIGKKKYYFSPKTGEQKTGWVTYHGKKYYFDPETGASARGWTKIKGKYYYFNNKNYLLTNRWINSSYHVDENGVRQYGWLTVDGETFYLNDETGKKETGWLEIDGKTYYFNKSGVMVSNKWVSSRYLGEDGVMIVDAWVGSYYVGSDGKRTGQTRTTGLFTDSDGAVYYLDSDYNPTVGWVTISRKKYYFDRTSGQMLKSQWYRGYYFDESGVNPRNEFVSVDGAVYYLNGSGKAAKGLITVNGENYYMGTDGIMVTGLVELDNKTYYFDEDNGGAMIYSATREINGVTYHFGMDGALLASSTGVGDASLGQSIADYALQFEGYPYVYGGNSLTMDGGVDCSAFVQIIHAYFGISIPRTAATQATGADPYGIGYATPTTVTVSELLPGDLIFYYSPISHVALYIGDGKIIHASNEKDGIKISPYNYTTIVKCVRYW
;
A
#
# COMPACT_ATOMS: atom_id res chain seq x y z
N MET A 1 37.90 13.59 6.58
CA MET A 1 38.68 14.75 7.06
C MET A 1 40.17 14.44 6.91
N LYS A 2 40.81 14.94 5.85
CA LYS A 2 42.23 14.67 5.57
C LYS A 2 43.09 15.76 6.24
N LYS A 3 43.80 15.41 7.31
CA LYS A 3 44.84 16.24 7.91
C LYS A 3 46.14 16.03 7.12
N LYS A 4 46.57 17.07 6.40
CA LYS A 4 47.91 17.15 5.78
C LYS A 4 48.93 17.44 6.89
N PHE A 5 49.88 16.53 7.12
CA PHE A 5 51.06 16.79 7.93
C PHE A 5 52.15 17.39 7.05
N LEU A 6 52.52 18.64 7.32
CA LEU A 6 53.68 19.31 6.75
C LEU A 6 54.88 19.05 7.67
N VAL A 7 55.90 18.37 7.16
CA VAL A 7 57.18 18.19 7.85
C VAL A 7 58.07 19.37 7.47
N VAL A 8 58.32 20.28 8.43
CA VAL A 8 59.32 21.34 8.30
C VAL A 8 60.68 20.78 8.75
N LEU A 9 61.61 20.68 7.81
CA LEU A 9 63.02 20.44 8.06
C LEU A 9 63.67 21.76 8.51
N SER A 10 64.32 21.71 9.66
CA SER A 10 65.19 22.76 10.17
C SER A 10 66.45 22.89 9.30
N LEU A 11 66.63 24.05 8.67
CA LEU A 11 67.92 24.49 8.16
C LEU A 11 68.44 25.59 9.09
N ALA A 12 69.50 25.28 9.83
CA ALA A 12 70.32 26.26 10.53
C ALA A 12 71.46 26.67 9.59
N GLY A 13 71.69 27.98 9.45
CA GLY A 13 72.93 28.51 8.90
C GLY A 13 72.78 29.86 8.23
N LEU A 14 73.28 30.90 8.92
CA LEU A 14 73.89 32.18 8.48
C LEU A 14 73.61 33.19 9.63
N PHE A 15 74.54 33.90 10.25
CA PHE A 15 75.78 34.53 9.78
C PHE A 15 76.72 34.70 11.00
N CYS A 16 78.02 34.41 10.85
CA CYS A 16 79.07 34.84 11.78
C CYS A 16 79.49 36.27 11.42
N LEU A 17 79.61 37.16 12.42
CA LEU A 17 80.51 38.30 12.39
C LEU A 17 81.39 38.23 13.63
N GLY A 18 82.69 38.30 13.42
CA GLY A 18 83.69 38.39 14.49
C GLY A 18 84.52 37.12 14.71
N MET A 19 85.40 36.78 13.76
CA MET A 19 86.66 36.11 14.12
C MET A 19 87.81 36.73 13.32
N THR A 20 88.77 37.25 14.08
CA THR A 20 90.08 37.71 13.65
C THR A 20 90.80 36.63 12.84
N SER A 21 91.57 37.06 11.84
CA SER A 21 92.41 36.22 11.00
C SER A 21 93.46 35.46 11.82
N MET A 22 93.18 34.21 12.17
CA MET A 22 94.22 33.29 12.64
C MET A 22 95.06 32.82 11.46
N SER A 23 96.33 33.22 11.43
CA SER A 23 97.36 32.63 10.57
C SER A 23 97.43 31.12 10.80
N ALA A 24 97.09 30.31 9.80
CA ALA A 24 97.14 28.85 9.88
C ALA A 24 98.60 28.33 9.86
N GLU A 25 98.99 27.59 10.89
CA GLU A 25 100.28 26.86 10.93
C GLU A 25 100.17 25.50 10.22
N ALA A 26 101.28 25.00 9.65
CA ALA A 26 101.31 23.71 8.99
C ALA A 26 101.26 22.57 10.02
N ALA A 27 100.17 21.79 10.03
CA ALA A 27 99.93 20.77 11.06
C ALA A 27 99.33 19.49 10.48
N TRP A 28 99.58 18.38 11.18
CA TRP A 28 98.89 17.11 10.91
C TRP A 28 97.52 17.11 11.59
N LYS A 29 96.47 16.77 10.83
CA LYS A 29 95.14 16.50 11.38
C LYS A 29 94.81 15.02 11.25
N ILE A 30 94.27 14.43 12.31
CA ILE A 30 93.85 13.02 12.35
C ILE A 30 92.33 12.99 12.45
N THR A 31 91.69 12.28 11.54
CA THR A 31 90.24 12.06 11.53
C THR A 31 89.95 10.56 11.48
N SER A 32 88.68 10.18 11.66
CA SER A 32 88.23 8.79 11.47
C SER A 32 88.44 8.26 10.05
N ALA A 33 88.58 9.14 9.04
CA ALA A 33 88.82 8.78 7.65
C ALA A 33 90.31 8.65 7.29
N GLY A 34 91.22 9.20 8.11
CA GLY A 34 92.66 9.16 7.85
C GLY A 34 93.40 10.40 8.32
N ARG A 35 94.65 10.56 7.86
CA ARG A 35 95.55 11.65 8.22
C ARG A 35 95.64 12.67 7.09
N MET A 36 95.56 13.96 7.42
CA MET A 36 95.66 15.09 6.49
C MET A 36 96.79 16.04 6.94
N TYR A 37 97.28 16.86 6.01
CA TYR A 37 98.29 17.89 6.30
C TYR A 37 97.88 19.24 5.72
N THR A 38 98.02 20.32 6.51
CA THR A 38 97.70 21.71 6.10
C THR A 38 98.99 22.50 5.81
N THR A 39 98.93 23.50 4.93
CA THR A 39 100.06 24.37 4.58
C THR A 39 99.75 25.86 4.74
N LYS A 40 100.79 26.68 5.00
CA LYS A 40 100.68 28.14 5.21
C LYS A 40 100.23 28.95 3.97
N SER A 41 100.45 28.46 2.75
CA SER A 41 100.31 29.26 1.53
C SER A 41 98.95 29.18 0.84
N GLU A 42 98.07 28.24 1.21
CA GLU A 42 96.74 28.08 0.62
C GLU A 42 95.74 27.63 1.68
N LEU A 43 94.54 28.23 1.70
CA LEU A 43 93.40 27.77 2.50
C LEU A 43 92.94 26.40 1.97
N GLY A 44 93.57 25.31 2.45
CA GLY A 44 93.26 23.95 1.99
C GLY A 44 94.16 22.84 2.56
N TYR A 45 93.91 21.60 2.14
CA TYR A 45 94.72 20.41 2.49
C TYR A 45 95.62 20.01 1.31
N VAL A 46 96.80 19.46 1.62
CA VAL A 46 97.73 18.97 0.60
C VAL A 46 97.14 17.77 -0.16
N THR A 47 97.20 17.81 -1.49
CA THR A 47 96.91 16.68 -2.39
C THR A 47 98.18 16.27 -3.17
N GLY A 48 98.22 15.04 -3.69
CA GLY A 48 99.34 14.54 -4.49
C GLY A 48 100.62 14.24 -3.71
N TRP A 49 101.75 14.18 -4.40
CA TRP A 49 103.05 13.88 -3.80
C TRP A 49 103.58 15.03 -2.95
N LYS A 50 103.92 14.78 -1.69
CA LYS A 50 104.54 15.78 -0.81
C LYS A 50 105.59 15.18 0.09
N LYS A 51 106.74 15.86 0.16
CA LYS A 51 107.77 15.60 1.18
C LYS A 51 107.53 16.47 2.40
N ILE A 52 107.33 15.85 3.56
CA ILE A 52 107.10 16.53 4.83
C ILE A 52 108.13 16.02 5.83
N GLY A 53 109.06 16.89 6.24
CA GLY A 53 110.28 16.50 6.93
C GLY A 53 111.11 15.52 6.09
N LYS A 54 111.55 14.41 6.70
CA LYS A 54 112.35 13.38 6.01
C LYS A 54 111.54 12.34 5.22
N TYR A 55 110.22 12.38 5.27
CA TYR A 55 109.36 11.35 4.66
C TYR A 55 108.58 11.89 3.46
N THR A 56 108.36 11.02 2.47
CA THR A 56 107.50 11.31 1.31
C THR A 56 106.15 10.66 1.53
N TYR A 57 105.09 11.38 1.17
CA TYR A 57 103.69 10.99 1.29
C TYR A 57 103.00 11.20 -0.06
N TYR A 58 101.92 10.47 -0.29
CA TYR A 58 100.99 10.75 -1.37
C TYR A 58 99.60 10.97 -0.78
N PHE A 59 99.00 12.11 -1.07
CA PHE A 59 97.66 12.47 -0.61
C PHE A 59 96.66 12.28 -1.75
N ASP A 60 95.49 11.70 -1.47
CA ASP A 60 94.44 11.61 -2.48
C ASP A 60 93.78 12.97 -2.77
N LYS A 61 92.86 12.99 -3.73
CA LYS A 61 92.08 14.18 -4.11
C LYS A 61 91.27 14.81 -2.96
N ASN A 62 91.07 14.08 -1.86
CA ASN A 62 90.36 14.57 -0.68
C ASN A 62 91.32 15.03 0.42
N GLY A 63 92.64 15.00 0.18
CA GLY A 63 93.67 15.46 1.12
C GLY A 63 94.09 14.42 2.16
N TYR A 64 93.76 13.14 1.98
CA TYR A 64 94.15 12.08 2.91
C TYR A 64 95.43 11.35 2.47
N ALA A 65 96.40 11.25 3.38
CA ALA A 65 97.63 10.50 3.17
C ALA A 65 97.33 9.02 2.93
N GLN A 66 97.73 8.51 1.78
CA GLN A 66 97.51 7.12 1.39
C GLN A 66 98.38 6.17 2.20
N THR A 67 97.85 4.98 2.48
CA THR A 67 98.53 3.87 3.16
C THR A 67 98.40 2.59 2.32
N GLY A 68 99.29 1.61 2.52
CA GLY A 68 99.34 0.36 1.78
C GLY A 68 99.89 0.50 0.35
N TRP A 69 99.64 -0.53 -0.47
CA TRP A 69 99.96 -0.53 -1.90
C TRP A 69 99.10 0.49 -2.65
N LYS A 70 99.75 1.31 -3.49
CA LYS A 70 99.09 2.27 -4.37
C LYS A 70 99.76 2.31 -5.73
N LEU A 71 98.95 2.14 -6.77
CA LEU A 71 99.34 2.39 -8.14
C LEU A 71 99.20 3.88 -8.41
N ILE A 72 100.31 4.57 -8.65
CA ILE A 72 100.36 5.99 -8.93
C ILE A 72 101.21 6.15 -10.18
N GLU A 73 100.67 6.80 -11.22
CA GLU A 73 101.38 7.00 -12.50
C GLU A 73 102.00 5.69 -13.04
N ASN A 74 101.19 4.63 -13.06
CA ASN A 74 101.55 3.28 -13.53
C ASN A 74 102.72 2.60 -12.79
N LYS A 75 103.04 3.07 -11.58
CA LYS A 75 104.07 2.48 -10.71
C LYS A 75 103.48 2.12 -9.35
N TRP A 76 103.82 0.94 -8.83
CA TRP A 76 103.37 0.49 -7.52
C TRP A 76 104.28 1.04 -6.43
N TYR A 77 103.70 1.76 -5.48
CA TYR A 77 104.35 2.26 -4.27
C TYR A 77 103.71 1.61 -3.04
N PHE A 78 104.46 1.54 -1.94
CA PHE A 78 103.90 1.13 -0.66
C PHE A 78 104.11 2.21 0.40
N PHE A 79 103.03 2.54 1.09
CA PHE A 79 103.02 3.49 2.19
C PHE A 79 102.71 2.75 3.50
N ASP A 80 103.46 3.01 4.56
CA ASP A 80 103.14 2.38 5.85
C ASP A 80 101.83 2.89 6.46
N VAL A 81 101.45 2.33 7.62
CA VAL A 81 100.24 2.74 8.38
C VAL A 81 100.23 4.22 8.79
N LYS A 82 101.36 4.92 8.71
CA LYS A 82 101.49 6.36 8.95
C LYS A 82 101.52 7.17 7.64
N GLY A 83 101.29 6.54 6.50
CA GLY A 83 101.28 7.15 5.17
C GLY A 83 102.67 7.45 4.59
N ARG A 84 103.74 6.96 5.23
CA ARG A 84 105.11 7.23 4.78
C ARG A 84 105.48 6.26 3.68
N MET A 85 105.94 6.78 2.55
CA MET A 85 106.44 5.97 1.44
C MET A 85 107.68 5.18 1.89
N LEU A 86 107.65 3.87 1.67
CA LEU A 86 108.78 3.00 1.95
C LEU A 86 109.71 2.92 0.74
N THR A 87 111.02 2.85 1.00
CA THR A 87 112.07 2.79 -0.04
C THR A 87 113.15 1.79 0.37
N LYS A 88 113.87 1.24 -0.62
CA LYS A 88 115.03 0.34 -0.45
C LYS A 88 114.74 -0.89 0.42
N ARG A 89 113.59 -1.57 0.23
CA ARG A 89 113.21 -2.74 1.03
C ARG A 89 112.18 -3.63 0.34
N TRP A 90 112.09 -4.88 0.80
CA TRP A 90 111.03 -5.82 0.41
C TRP A 90 109.73 -5.56 1.17
N VAL A 91 108.62 -5.56 0.44
CA VAL A 91 107.25 -5.55 0.95
C VAL A 91 106.45 -6.51 0.09
N ASP A 92 105.71 -7.44 0.69
CA ASP A 92 104.79 -8.38 0.02
C ASP A 92 105.37 -9.09 -1.24
N GLY A 93 106.65 -9.49 -1.19
CA GLY A 93 107.32 -10.15 -2.32
C GLY A 93 107.82 -9.21 -3.42
N PHE A 94 107.78 -7.90 -3.21
CA PHE A 94 108.26 -6.87 -4.13
C PHE A 94 109.31 -5.97 -3.48
N TYR A 95 110.42 -5.71 -4.17
CA TYR A 95 111.46 -4.79 -3.71
C TYR A 95 111.16 -3.37 -4.18
N LEU A 96 111.02 -2.45 -3.23
CA LEU A 96 110.86 -1.02 -3.47
C LEU A 96 112.23 -0.37 -3.66
N GLY A 97 112.47 0.26 -4.82
CA GLY A 97 113.72 0.92 -5.14
C GLY A 97 113.99 2.19 -4.33
N SER A 98 115.08 2.89 -4.66
CA SER A 98 115.45 4.17 -4.02
C SER A 98 114.38 5.26 -4.20
N LYS A 99 113.63 5.21 -5.31
CA LYS A 99 112.51 6.11 -5.63
C LYS A 99 111.16 5.61 -5.09
N GLY A 100 111.12 4.50 -4.36
CA GLY A 100 109.95 3.99 -3.63
C GLY A 100 108.94 3.16 -4.40
N TYR A 101 109.05 3.07 -5.72
CA TYR A 101 108.25 2.13 -6.51
C TYR A 101 108.93 0.76 -6.63
N VAL A 102 108.14 -0.27 -6.96
CA VAL A 102 108.63 -1.63 -7.19
C VAL A 102 109.66 -1.66 -8.32
N THR A 103 110.85 -2.19 -8.05
CA THR A 103 111.91 -2.39 -9.05
C THR A 103 112.28 -3.85 -9.26
N LYS A 104 111.90 -4.74 -8.34
CA LYS A 104 112.07 -6.20 -8.49
C LYS A 104 110.86 -6.92 -7.87
N ALA A 105 110.45 -8.04 -8.45
CA ALA A 105 109.57 -9.01 -7.81
C ALA A 105 110.41 -10.24 -7.44
N ALA A 106 110.11 -10.88 -6.31
CA ALA A 106 110.75 -12.15 -5.96
C ALA A 106 110.33 -13.20 -7.00
N SER A 107 111.30 -13.83 -7.66
CA SER A 107 111.07 -14.99 -8.51
C SER A 107 110.45 -16.12 -7.68
N SER A 108 109.35 -16.67 -8.17
CA SER A 108 108.56 -17.69 -7.49
C SER A 108 109.35 -18.98 -7.24
N SER A 109 109.86 -19.14 -6.02
CA SER A 109 110.25 -20.46 -5.48
C SER A 109 110.37 -20.40 -3.95
N ASN A 110 109.27 -20.74 -3.25
CA ASN A 110 109.23 -21.62 -2.06
C ASN A 110 107.84 -21.53 -1.42
N THR A 111 106.96 -22.50 -1.70
CA THR A 111 106.76 -23.78 -1.00
C THR A 111 105.87 -23.63 0.23
N ASP A 112 104.75 -24.37 0.17
CA ASP A 112 104.17 -25.02 1.34
C ASP A 112 105.27 -25.47 2.29
N SER A 113 105.25 -24.99 3.53
CA SER A 113 105.95 -25.62 4.64
C SER A 113 105.05 -25.63 5.87
N THR A 114 104.40 -26.77 6.04
CA THR A 114 104.08 -27.33 7.35
C THR A 114 105.36 -27.47 8.16
N SER A 115 105.49 -26.73 9.27
CA SER A 115 106.27 -27.19 10.42
C SER A 115 105.75 -26.63 11.74
N SER A 116 105.63 -27.55 12.67
CA SER A 116 105.32 -27.43 14.08
C SER A 116 106.38 -26.64 14.86
N GLY A 117 105.92 -25.88 15.87
CA GLY A 117 106.63 -25.64 17.12
C GLY A 117 107.95 -24.87 17.08
N SER A 118 107.88 -23.53 17.14
CA SER A 118 108.79 -22.64 17.89
C SER A 118 108.48 -21.19 17.48
N ALA A 119 108.81 -20.21 18.32
CA ALA A 119 108.51 -18.79 18.13
C ALA A 119 109.27 -18.18 16.95
N ASP A 120 108.79 -18.44 15.73
CA ASP A 120 109.29 -17.77 14.53
C ASP A 120 108.73 -16.34 14.49
N THR A 121 109.63 -15.39 14.76
CA THR A 121 109.44 -13.93 14.71
C THR A 121 109.75 -13.37 13.32
N SER A 122 109.94 -14.21 12.29
CA SER A 122 110.31 -13.77 10.94
C SER A 122 109.13 -13.39 10.03
N VAL A 123 107.90 -13.84 10.31
CA VAL A 123 106.73 -13.55 9.45
C VAL A 123 106.32 -12.09 9.56
N LYS A 124 106.57 -11.32 8.50
CA LYS A 124 106.21 -9.91 8.33
C LYS A 124 105.25 -9.77 7.17
N ASN A 125 104.20 -8.96 7.35
CA ASN A 125 103.13 -8.72 6.36
C ASN A 125 102.39 -9.99 5.90
N GLY A 126 101.95 -10.85 6.82
CA GLY A 126 101.36 -12.14 6.46
C GLY A 126 100.33 -12.69 7.42
N TRP A 127 99.47 -13.59 6.91
CA TRP A 127 98.53 -14.38 7.69
C TRP A 127 99.21 -15.63 8.28
N VAL A 128 98.97 -15.91 9.56
CA VAL A 128 99.47 -17.10 10.25
C VAL A 128 98.34 -17.78 11.02
N LYS A 129 98.19 -19.09 10.87
CA LYS A 129 97.25 -19.90 11.64
C LYS A 129 97.96 -20.49 12.86
N ARG A 130 97.49 -20.21 14.07
CA ARG A 130 97.99 -20.78 15.33
C ARG A 130 96.82 -21.23 16.21
N ASN A 131 96.87 -22.46 16.72
CA ASN A 131 95.84 -23.07 17.57
C ASN A 131 94.42 -22.91 16.98
N GLY A 132 94.29 -23.18 15.68
CA GLY A 132 93.02 -23.08 14.95
C GLY A 132 92.55 -21.65 14.61
N LYS A 133 93.22 -20.61 15.09
CA LYS A 133 92.86 -19.19 14.85
C LYS A 133 93.83 -18.52 13.89
N TRP A 134 93.31 -17.63 13.06
CA TRP A 134 94.11 -16.84 12.12
C TRP A 134 94.54 -15.51 12.73
N TYR A 135 95.77 -15.08 12.49
CA TYR A 135 96.36 -13.81 12.92
C TYR A 135 97.04 -13.16 11.73
N TYR A 136 97.13 -11.82 11.69
CA TYR A 136 97.92 -11.10 10.70
C TYR A 136 99.06 -10.35 11.38
N TYR A 137 100.26 -10.46 10.82
CA TYR A 137 101.47 -9.81 11.33
C TYR A 137 101.87 -8.66 10.42
N ASP A 138 102.12 -7.48 10.99
CA ASP A 138 102.54 -6.29 10.24
C ASP A 138 104.02 -6.36 9.79
N TYR A 139 104.51 -5.31 9.14
CA TYR A 139 105.88 -5.23 8.64
C TYR A 139 106.96 -5.28 9.74
N ARG A 140 106.57 -5.13 11.01
CA ARG A 140 107.44 -5.22 12.18
C ARG A 140 107.32 -6.57 12.90
N GLY A 141 106.52 -7.50 12.37
CA GLY A 141 106.26 -8.78 13.01
C GLY A 141 105.34 -8.65 14.24
N LYS A 142 104.53 -7.59 14.33
CA LYS A 142 103.54 -7.43 15.41
C LYS A 142 102.15 -7.83 14.92
N LYS A 143 101.37 -8.50 15.78
CA LYS A 143 99.97 -8.85 15.51
C LYS A 143 99.13 -7.59 15.28
N VAL A 144 98.45 -7.53 14.14
CA VAL A 144 97.44 -6.51 13.85
C VAL A 144 96.17 -6.79 14.64
N LYS A 145 95.52 -5.71 15.07
CA LYS A 145 94.31 -5.69 15.90
C LYS A 145 93.32 -4.70 15.30
N GLY A 146 92.02 -4.96 15.42
CA GLY A 146 90.97 -4.12 14.85
C GLY A 146 90.78 -4.34 13.34
N TRP A 147 90.43 -3.28 12.62
CA TRP A 147 90.18 -3.33 11.18
C TRP A 147 91.48 -3.52 10.39
N LEU A 148 91.44 -4.42 9.40
CA LEU A 148 92.55 -4.70 8.49
C LEU A 148 92.02 -4.75 7.06
N THR A 149 92.60 -3.97 6.16
CA THR A 149 92.30 -4.02 4.73
C THR A 149 93.57 -4.35 3.95
N ILE A 150 93.51 -5.39 3.12
CA ILE A 150 94.63 -5.85 2.27
C ILE A 150 94.04 -6.10 0.88
N GLN A 151 94.59 -5.47 -0.17
CA GLN A 151 94.11 -5.65 -1.56
C GLN A 151 92.58 -5.52 -1.66
N ASP A 152 92.01 -4.45 -1.09
CA ASP A 152 90.57 -4.18 -1.02
C ASP A 152 89.70 -5.23 -0.29
N LYS A 153 90.32 -6.20 0.36
CA LYS A 153 89.67 -7.19 1.23
C LYS A 153 89.77 -6.75 2.68
N THR A 154 88.62 -6.53 3.31
CA THR A 154 88.53 -6.08 4.71
C THR A 154 88.28 -7.26 5.65
N TYR A 155 88.97 -7.25 6.79
CA TYR A 155 88.92 -8.23 7.87
C TYR A 155 88.81 -7.50 9.21
N TYR A 156 88.43 -8.22 10.26
CA TYR A 156 88.47 -7.70 11.62
C TYR A 156 89.17 -8.67 12.57
N LEU A 157 90.18 -8.14 13.27
CA LEU A 157 91.00 -8.85 14.23
C LEU A 157 90.56 -8.42 15.62
N ASP A 158 90.38 -9.39 16.50
CA ASP A 158 90.02 -9.16 17.89
C ASP A 158 90.95 -8.12 18.54
N PRO A 159 90.44 -7.00 19.08
CA PRO A 159 91.29 -5.95 19.63
C PRO A 159 92.18 -6.39 20.81
N SER A 160 91.76 -7.42 21.56
CA SER A 160 92.52 -7.93 22.70
C SER A 160 93.59 -8.94 22.27
N THR A 161 93.23 -9.88 21.40
CA THR A 161 94.09 -11.05 21.06
C THR A 161 94.73 -11.00 19.68
N GLY A 162 94.20 -10.20 18.75
CA GLY A 162 94.59 -10.19 17.33
C GLY A 162 94.01 -11.34 16.50
N ALA A 163 93.16 -12.19 17.08
CA ALA A 163 92.55 -13.32 16.37
C ALA A 163 91.49 -12.84 15.37
N ARG A 164 91.53 -13.34 14.13
CA ARG A 164 90.58 -13.03 13.07
C ARG A 164 89.16 -13.45 13.47
N LYS A 165 88.23 -12.49 13.46
CA LYS A 165 86.82 -12.75 13.70
C LYS A 165 86.15 -13.27 12.43
N THR A 166 85.13 -14.11 12.62
CA THR A 166 84.28 -14.68 11.56
C THR A 166 82.82 -14.67 12.00
N GLY A 167 81.89 -14.82 11.05
CA GLY A 167 80.45 -14.76 11.30
C GLY A 167 79.94 -13.33 11.50
N VAL A 168 78.82 -13.18 12.21
CA VAL A 168 78.24 -11.88 12.57
C VAL A 168 78.92 -11.33 13.82
N VAL A 169 79.55 -10.16 13.71
CA VAL A 169 80.36 -9.54 14.76
C VAL A 169 79.84 -8.14 15.06
N LYS A 170 79.63 -7.82 16.35
CA LYS A 170 79.28 -6.48 16.81
C LYS A 170 80.54 -5.63 17.00
N ILE A 171 80.65 -4.52 16.29
CA ILE A 171 81.77 -3.57 16.32
C ILE A 171 81.16 -2.17 16.38
N ASP A 172 81.49 -1.39 17.42
CA ASP A 172 81.00 -0.03 17.64
C ASP A 172 79.48 0.10 17.44
N LYS A 173 78.74 -0.75 18.17
CA LYS A 173 77.26 -0.87 18.14
C LYS A 173 76.64 -1.36 16.82
N LYS A 174 77.42 -1.52 15.75
CA LYS A 174 76.96 -2.05 14.45
C LYS A 174 77.34 -3.51 14.29
N TYR A 175 76.62 -4.23 13.45
CA TYR A 175 76.93 -5.62 13.14
C TYR A 175 77.51 -5.74 11.73
N TYR A 176 78.56 -6.54 11.58
CA TYR A 176 79.21 -6.83 10.30
C TYR A 176 79.30 -8.33 10.10
N TYR A 177 79.34 -8.77 8.85
CA TYR A 177 79.53 -10.17 8.52
C TYR A 177 80.89 -10.41 7.91
N PHE A 178 81.61 -11.35 8.51
CA PHE A 178 82.86 -11.88 8.02
C PHE A 178 82.64 -13.34 7.64
N ASN A 179 83.04 -13.72 6.43
CA ASN A 179 82.89 -15.07 5.91
C ASN A 179 83.41 -16.10 6.93
N THR A 180 82.63 -17.14 7.20
CA THR A 180 82.94 -18.11 8.26
C THR A 180 84.22 -18.90 8.01
N LYS A 181 84.63 -19.06 6.75
CA LYS A 181 85.85 -19.75 6.33
C LYS A 181 87.03 -18.79 6.14
N THR A 182 86.83 -17.70 5.40
CA THR A 182 87.93 -16.81 4.97
C THR A 182 88.11 -15.58 5.86
N GLY A 183 87.12 -15.22 6.68
CA GLY A 183 87.13 -13.99 7.48
C GLY A 183 86.96 -12.69 6.67
N LEU A 184 86.74 -12.78 5.37
CA LEU A 184 86.50 -11.64 4.49
C LEU A 184 85.17 -10.95 4.85
N GLN A 185 85.16 -9.62 4.93
CA GLN A 185 83.92 -8.85 5.10
C GLN A 185 83.06 -8.98 3.83
N GLU A 186 81.82 -9.44 3.98
CA GLU A 186 80.87 -9.56 2.88
C GLU A 186 79.62 -8.72 3.11
N THR A 187 78.92 -8.39 2.02
CA THR A 187 77.66 -7.64 2.04
C THR A 187 76.51 -8.43 1.40
N GLY A 188 75.31 -7.87 1.42
CA GLY A 188 74.10 -8.49 0.90
C GLY A 188 73.44 -9.46 1.87
N TRP A 189 72.62 -10.36 1.33
CA TRP A 189 71.90 -11.37 2.12
C TRP A 189 72.85 -12.43 2.68
N LYS A 190 72.80 -12.65 3.99
CA LYS A 190 73.56 -13.70 4.67
C LYS A 190 72.71 -14.40 5.72
N THR A 191 72.95 -15.70 5.87
CA THR A 191 72.34 -16.52 6.91
C THR A 191 73.42 -16.94 7.89
N TYR A 192 73.18 -16.72 9.17
CA TYR A 192 74.11 -17.09 10.23
C TYR A 192 73.32 -17.55 11.47
N LYS A 193 73.65 -18.75 11.98
CA LYS A 193 72.98 -19.36 13.15
C LYS A 193 71.45 -19.24 13.07
N LYS A 194 70.85 -19.76 11.99
CA LYS A 194 69.39 -19.73 11.68
C LYS A 194 68.77 -18.34 11.45
N ASN A 195 69.51 -17.25 11.63
CA ASN A 195 69.03 -15.89 11.42
C ASN A 195 69.46 -15.35 10.06
N ARG A 196 68.58 -14.62 9.38
CA ARG A 196 68.86 -13.96 8.10
C ARG A 196 69.11 -12.48 8.33
N TYR A 197 70.10 -11.94 7.64
CA TYR A 197 70.56 -10.56 7.74
C TYR A 197 70.72 -9.97 6.33
N TYR A 198 70.64 -8.66 6.21
CA TYR A 198 71.09 -7.94 5.02
C TYR A 198 72.16 -6.92 5.40
N PHE A 199 73.35 -7.08 4.84
CA PHE A 199 74.48 -6.18 5.06
C PHE A 199 74.54 -5.16 3.92
N SER A 200 74.43 -3.87 4.24
CA SER A 200 74.36 -2.79 3.25
C SER A 200 75.61 -2.75 2.37
N LYS A 201 75.44 -2.63 1.06
CA LYS A 201 76.58 -2.47 0.13
C LYS A 201 77.36 -1.16 0.38
N LYS A 202 76.66 -0.11 0.85
CA LYS A 202 77.20 1.23 1.13
C LYS A 202 77.91 1.29 2.49
N THR A 203 77.23 0.90 3.57
CA THR A 203 77.77 1.04 4.93
C THR A 203 78.49 -0.21 5.45
N LYS A 204 78.39 -1.34 4.72
CA LYS A 204 78.89 -2.67 5.09
C LYS A 204 78.27 -3.29 6.35
N ALA A 205 77.54 -2.52 7.15
CA ALA A 205 76.86 -2.95 8.36
C ALA A 205 75.50 -3.62 8.05
N ALA A 206 75.01 -4.43 8.99
CA ALA A 206 73.67 -5.00 8.97
C ALA A 206 72.62 -3.87 9.00
N CYS A 207 71.62 -3.98 8.13
CA CYS A 207 70.44 -3.12 8.17
C CYS A 207 69.60 -3.39 9.42
N THR A 208 68.98 -2.34 9.94
CA THR A 208 68.13 -2.36 11.14
C THR A 208 66.86 -1.56 10.88
N GLY A 209 65.75 -1.93 11.52
CA GLY A 209 64.45 -1.30 11.28
C GLY A 209 63.90 -1.61 9.88
N TRP A 210 63.01 -0.74 9.40
CA TRP A 210 62.47 -0.82 8.05
C TRP A 210 63.53 -0.47 7.01
N THR A 211 63.74 -1.35 6.04
CA THR A 211 64.73 -1.17 4.97
C THR A 211 64.15 -1.65 3.64
N LYS A 212 64.19 -0.77 2.63
CA LYS A 212 63.86 -1.13 1.25
C LYS A 212 65.04 -1.84 0.59
N ILE A 213 64.82 -3.05 0.08
CA ILE A 213 65.83 -3.84 -0.63
C ILE A 213 65.21 -4.28 -1.96
N SER A 214 65.75 -3.74 -3.06
CA SER A 214 65.10 -3.82 -4.37
C SER A 214 63.68 -3.22 -4.28
N LYS A 215 62.64 -3.95 -4.69
CA LYS A 215 61.25 -3.48 -4.67
C LYS A 215 60.49 -3.73 -3.37
N TYR A 216 61.07 -4.44 -2.39
CA TYR A 216 60.36 -4.84 -1.17
C TYR A 216 60.90 -4.15 0.08
N TYR A 217 60.02 -3.90 1.06
CA TYR A 217 60.39 -3.49 2.40
C TYR A 217 60.53 -4.70 3.33
N TYR A 218 61.56 -4.67 4.19
CA TYR A 218 61.86 -5.68 5.19
C TYR A 218 62.06 -5.01 6.55
N TYR A 219 61.70 -5.71 7.63
CA TYR A 219 61.96 -5.24 8.98
C TYR A 219 63.04 -6.08 9.68
N PHE A 220 64.10 -5.42 10.13
CA PHE A 220 65.19 -6.03 10.88
C PHE A 220 65.16 -5.54 12.34
N THR A 221 65.48 -6.41 13.29
CA THR A 221 65.64 -5.99 14.70
C THR A 221 66.83 -5.04 14.86
N SER A 222 67.00 -4.46 16.06
CA SER A 222 68.19 -3.66 16.41
C SER A 222 69.51 -4.43 16.32
N SER A 223 69.48 -5.76 16.28
CA SER A 223 70.65 -6.62 16.03
C SER A 223 70.78 -7.07 14.56
N GLY A 224 69.94 -6.55 13.67
CA GLY A 224 69.96 -6.83 12.23
C GLY A 224 69.30 -8.15 11.81
N LYS A 225 68.60 -8.84 12.72
CA LYS A 225 67.91 -10.10 12.43
C LYS A 225 66.59 -9.82 11.69
N LEU A 226 66.39 -10.44 10.54
CA LEU A 226 65.14 -10.32 9.76
C LEU A 226 63.95 -10.89 10.54
N GLN A 227 62.85 -10.14 10.61
CA GLN A 227 61.56 -10.64 11.11
C GLN A 227 60.74 -11.26 9.96
N LYS A 228 59.95 -12.31 10.26
CA LYS A 228 59.14 -13.08 9.29
C LYS A 228 57.84 -13.56 9.94
N SER A 229 56.78 -13.69 9.15
CA SER A 229 55.46 -14.22 9.52
C SER A 229 54.88 -13.63 10.82
N LYS A 230 54.96 -12.31 10.98
CA LYS A 230 54.50 -11.66 12.22
C LYS A 230 54.13 -10.20 12.03
N TRP A 231 53.35 -9.70 12.98
CA TRP A 231 53.10 -8.29 13.18
C TRP A 231 54.35 -7.55 13.68
N ILE A 232 54.58 -6.38 13.10
CA ILE A 232 55.60 -5.41 13.48
C ILE A 232 54.87 -4.21 14.08
N LYS A 233 55.14 -3.95 15.37
CA LYS A 233 54.51 -2.86 16.15
C LYS A 233 52.97 -2.88 16.15
N ASN A 234 52.35 -4.05 15.94
CA ASN A 234 50.89 -4.21 15.80
C ASN A 234 50.25 -3.40 14.65
N THR A 235 51.04 -2.95 13.66
CA THR A 235 50.55 -2.11 12.57
C THR A 235 50.83 -2.71 11.20
N TYR A 236 52.00 -3.33 11.00
CA TYR A 236 52.42 -3.87 9.72
C TYR A 236 52.61 -5.38 9.82
N TYR A 237 52.35 -6.13 8.75
CA TYR A 237 52.65 -7.56 8.71
C TYR A 237 53.80 -7.86 7.76
N VAL A 238 54.73 -8.74 8.16
CA VAL A 238 55.77 -9.27 7.29
C VAL A 238 55.53 -10.74 6.99
N ASP A 239 55.60 -11.13 5.71
CA ASP A 239 55.31 -12.49 5.25
C ASP A 239 56.40 -13.51 5.64
N SER A 240 56.25 -14.76 5.17
CA SER A 240 57.20 -15.85 5.41
C SER A 240 58.59 -15.62 4.82
N LYS A 241 58.74 -14.67 3.89
CA LYS A 241 60.00 -14.21 3.31
C LYS A 241 60.51 -12.93 3.97
N GLY A 242 59.75 -12.35 4.91
CA GLY A 242 60.04 -11.13 5.64
C GLY A 242 59.68 -9.85 4.88
N ARG A 243 58.94 -9.95 3.77
CA ARG A 243 58.48 -8.81 2.97
C ARG A 243 57.26 -8.19 3.63
N CYS A 244 57.19 -6.86 3.66
CA CYS A 244 55.98 -6.13 4.05
C CYS A 244 54.79 -6.54 3.17
N VAL A 245 53.65 -6.82 3.80
CA VAL A 245 52.40 -7.16 3.13
C VAL A 245 51.57 -5.90 2.91
N TYR A 246 50.87 -5.86 1.79
CA TYR A 246 49.96 -4.79 1.36
C TYR A 246 48.66 -5.42 0.86
N GLY A 247 47.54 -4.71 0.97
CA GLY A 247 46.21 -5.18 0.60
C GLY A 247 45.66 -6.23 1.57
N TRP A 248 44.84 -7.15 1.04
CA TRP A 248 44.19 -8.19 1.83
C TRP A 248 45.17 -9.21 2.40
N LEU A 249 45.00 -9.51 3.69
CA LEU A 249 45.75 -10.53 4.41
C LEU A 249 44.78 -11.45 5.17
N THR A 250 45.00 -12.76 5.07
CA THR A 250 44.23 -13.77 5.82
C THR A 250 45.18 -14.54 6.73
N LEU A 251 44.85 -14.63 8.02
CA LEU A 251 45.62 -15.36 9.04
C LEU A 251 44.66 -16.26 9.83
N GLY A 252 44.63 -17.55 9.50
CA GLY A 252 43.60 -18.45 10.03
C GLY A 252 42.21 -18.00 9.55
N ASP A 253 41.26 -17.86 10.47
CA ASP A 253 39.91 -17.38 10.18
C ASP A 253 39.81 -15.84 10.10
N ASP A 254 40.86 -15.13 10.54
CA ASP A 254 40.85 -13.66 10.59
C ASP A 254 41.31 -13.05 9.27
N ARG A 255 40.59 -12.02 8.81
CA ARG A 255 40.97 -11.20 7.65
C ARG A 255 41.33 -9.78 8.07
N TYR A 256 42.33 -9.22 7.43
CA TYR A 256 42.87 -7.88 7.64
C TYR A 256 43.02 -7.18 6.30
N TYR A 257 43.07 -5.84 6.34
CA TYR A 257 43.47 -5.03 5.19
C TYR A 257 44.65 -4.14 5.58
N LEU A 258 45.69 -4.18 4.78
CA LEU A 258 46.90 -3.38 4.91
C LEU A 258 46.85 -2.33 3.80
N ASP A 259 46.96 -1.06 4.16
CA ASP A 259 46.92 0.04 3.22
C ASP A 259 47.92 -0.18 2.07
N PRO A 260 47.49 -0.11 0.79
CA PRO A 260 48.35 -0.44 -0.34
C PRO A 260 49.59 0.46 -0.51
N GLU A 261 49.58 1.67 0.04
CA GLU A 261 50.68 2.63 -0.09
C GLU A 261 51.67 2.54 1.08
N THR A 262 51.15 2.45 2.29
CA THR A 262 51.90 2.54 3.55
C THR A 262 52.13 1.19 4.21
N GLY A 263 51.26 0.21 3.95
CA GLY A 263 51.24 -1.10 4.60
C GLY A 263 50.62 -1.09 6.01
N GLU A 264 50.03 0.03 6.44
CA GLU A 264 49.39 0.15 7.74
C GLU A 264 48.09 -0.63 7.80
N ARG A 265 47.87 -1.37 8.88
CA ARG A 265 46.62 -2.12 9.09
C ARG A 265 45.44 -1.17 9.30
N SER A 266 44.38 -1.34 8.51
CA SER A 266 43.12 -0.64 8.71
C SER A 266 42.43 -1.06 10.01
N THR A 267 41.81 -0.07 10.67
CA THR A 267 40.92 -0.25 11.84
C THR A 267 39.72 0.66 11.67
N GLY A 268 38.55 0.24 12.10
CA GLY A 268 37.30 0.98 11.91
C GLY A 268 36.76 0.87 10.48
N TRP A 269 36.10 1.93 10.01
CA TRP A 269 35.46 1.98 8.70
C TRP A 269 36.46 2.20 7.58
N GLU A 270 36.40 1.37 6.54
CA GLU A 270 37.25 1.48 5.35
C GLU A 270 36.42 1.24 4.09
N THR A 271 36.74 1.97 3.02
CA THR A 271 36.14 1.73 1.69
C THR A 271 37.20 1.20 0.74
N ILE A 272 37.02 -0.03 0.26
CA ILE A 272 37.97 -0.75 -0.57
C ILE A 272 37.24 -1.16 -1.85
N ASP A 273 37.72 -0.67 -3.00
CA ASP A 273 37.12 -0.92 -4.31
C ASP A 273 35.60 -0.61 -4.36
N GLY A 274 35.20 0.52 -3.77
CA GLY A 274 33.81 0.97 -3.71
C GLY A 274 32.92 0.20 -2.73
N LYS A 275 33.48 -0.73 -1.95
CA LYS A 275 32.76 -1.52 -0.95
C LYS A 275 33.19 -1.11 0.45
N THR A 276 32.22 -0.96 1.35
CA THR A 276 32.47 -0.55 2.73
C THR A 276 32.64 -1.78 3.62
N TYR A 277 33.68 -1.74 4.46
CA TYR A 277 34.02 -2.77 5.45
C TYR A 277 34.21 -2.12 6.82
N TYR A 278 34.12 -2.94 7.86
CA TYR A 278 34.48 -2.53 9.21
C TYR A 278 35.49 -3.51 9.81
N PHE A 279 36.59 -2.96 10.28
CA PHE A 279 37.63 -3.67 11.01
C PHE A 279 37.55 -3.30 12.50
N ASP A 280 37.68 -4.27 13.39
CA ASP A 280 37.69 -4.02 14.83
C ASP A 280 38.97 -3.28 15.29
N SER A 281 39.12 -3.07 16.61
CA SER A 281 40.31 -2.42 17.18
C SER A 281 41.61 -3.21 16.96
N ASP A 282 41.51 -4.51 16.74
CA ASP A 282 42.62 -5.39 16.38
C ASP A 282 42.81 -5.50 14.86
N GLY A 283 42.03 -4.75 14.08
CA GLY A 283 42.07 -4.70 12.62
C GLY A 283 41.46 -5.93 11.96
N LYS A 284 40.73 -6.78 12.69
CA LYS A 284 40.06 -7.96 12.13
C LYS A 284 38.76 -7.53 11.46
N LEU A 285 38.52 -8.06 10.27
CA LEU A 285 37.29 -7.82 9.51
C LEU A 285 36.09 -8.45 10.22
N ASN A 286 35.02 -7.67 10.42
CA ASN A 286 33.74 -8.16 10.94
C ASN A 286 32.97 -8.98 9.89
N GLN A 287 33.58 -10.07 9.41
CA GLN A 287 33.03 -10.85 8.30
C GLN A 287 31.90 -11.79 8.72
N SER A 288 31.94 -12.37 9.93
CA SER A 288 31.04 -13.48 10.31
C SER A 288 29.80 -13.04 11.09
N SER A 289 29.59 -11.75 11.29
CA SER A 289 28.74 -11.27 12.39
C SER A 289 27.35 -10.78 11.96
N GLY A 290 27.04 -10.75 10.67
CA GLY A 290 25.70 -10.41 10.17
C GLY A 290 25.28 -9.02 10.65
N VAL A 291 24.27 -8.95 11.54
CA VAL A 291 23.87 -7.70 12.18
C VAL A 291 24.81 -7.36 13.36
N VAL A 292 25.60 -6.31 13.20
CA VAL A 292 26.63 -5.87 14.17
C VAL A 292 26.28 -4.50 14.74
N THR A 293 26.42 -4.34 16.05
CA THR A 293 26.29 -3.03 16.71
C THR A 293 27.65 -2.33 16.75
N ILE A 294 27.74 -1.15 16.12
CA ILE A 294 28.93 -0.29 16.13
C ILE A 294 28.50 1.06 16.72
N GLY A 295 29.06 1.40 17.88
CA GLY A 295 28.56 2.52 18.69
C GLY A 295 27.12 2.28 19.14
N LYS A 296 26.20 3.19 18.82
CA LYS A 296 24.75 3.08 19.16
C LYS A 296 23.89 2.56 18.00
N LYS A 297 24.49 2.26 16.84
CA LYS A 297 23.79 1.90 15.61
C LYS A 297 24.10 0.47 15.21
N LYS A 298 23.15 -0.20 14.54
CA LYS A 298 23.38 -1.53 13.95
C LYS A 298 23.63 -1.39 12.46
N TYR A 299 24.49 -2.25 11.94
CA TYR A 299 24.85 -2.36 10.53
C TYR A 299 24.80 -3.83 10.15
N TYR A 300 24.70 -4.13 8.86
CA TYR A 300 24.78 -5.50 8.38
C TYR A 300 25.98 -5.70 7.48
N PHE A 301 26.77 -6.72 7.79
CA PHE A 301 27.89 -7.18 6.98
C PHE A 301 27.60 -8.59 6.49
N SER A 302 27.85 -8.84 5.20
CA SER A 302 27.68 -10.15 4.58
C SER A 302 28.52 -11.20 5.31
N PRO A 303 27.93 -12.26 5.90
CA PRO A 303 28.66 -13.33 6.57
C PRO A 303 29.76 -14.00 5.73
N LYS A 304 29.62 -13.92 4.40
CA LYS A 304 30.53 -14.54 3.42
C LYS A 304 31.71 -13.64 3.04
N THR A 305 31.50 -12.32 2.99
CA THR A 305 32.46 -11.39 2.36
C THR A 305 32.94 -10.28 3.29
N GLY A 306 32.18 -9.99 4.37
CA GLY A 306 32.37 -8.84 5.24
C GLY A 306 31.93 -7.50 4.64
N GLU A 307 31.38 -7.51 3.41
CA GLU A 307 30.86 -6.30 2.78
C GLU A 307 29.62 -5.79 3.52
N GLN A 308 29.57 -4.49 3.80
CA GLN A 308 28.35 -3.85 4.30
C GLN A 308 27.24 -3.98 3.25
N LYS A 309 26.04 -4.38 3.67
CA LYS A 309 24.83 -4.30 2.83
C LYS A 309 23.86 -3.27 3.41
N THR A 310 23.18 -2.57 2.50
CA THR A 310 22.12 -1.61 2.80
C THR A 310 20.80 -2.07 2.19
N GLY A 311 19.71 -1.34 2.45
CA GLY A 311 18.36 -1.69 2.05
C GLY A 311 17.75 -2.82 2.88
N TRP A 312 16.83 -3.57 2.27
CA TRP A 312 16.14 -4.67 2.92
C TRP A 312 17.05 -5.90 3.07
N VAL A 313 17.17 -6.40 4.30
CA VAL A 313 17.96 -7.59 4.62
C VAL A 313 17.16 -8.51 5.53
N THR A 314 17.12 -9.80 5.19
CA THR A 314 16.57 -10.85 6.07
C THR A 314 17.72 -11.64 6.69
N TYR A 315 17.74 -11.72 8.02
CA TYR A 315 18.76 -12.43 8.77
C TYR A 315 18.11 -13.18 9.94
N HIS A 316 18.33 -14.49 10.04
CA HIS A 316 17.69 -15.39 11.02
C HIS A 316 16.16 -15.22 11.10
N GLY A 317 15.49 -15.17 9.94
CA GLY A 317 14.03 -15.01 9.86
C GLY A 317 13.50 -13.64 10.30
N LYS A 318 14.38 -12.67 10.58
CA LYS A 318 14.00 -11.29 10.92
C LYS A 318 14.36 -10.35 9.77
N LYS A 319 13.43 -9.46 9.42
CA LYS A 319 13.59 -8.48 8.35
C LYS A 319 14.04 -7.15 8.94
N TYR A 320 15.09 -6.59 8.37
CA TYR A 320 15.68 -5.31 8.74
C TYR A 320 15.69 -4.40 7.51
N TYR A 321 15.76 -3.10 7.75
CA TYR A 321 16.09 -2.13 6.72
C TYR A 321 17.31 -1.35 7.16
N PHE A 322 18.33 -1.28 6.32
CA PHE A 322 19.54 -0.51 6.53
C PHE A 322 19.51 0.68 5.59
N ASP A 323 19.68 1.88 6.13
CA ASP A 323 19.64 3.12 5.37
C ASP A 323 20.65 3.09 4.20
N PRO A 324 20.25 3.38 2.94
CA PRO A 324 21.16 3.30 1.80
C PRO A 324 22.37 4.23 1.85
N GLU A 325 22.26 5.37 2.53
CA GLU A 325 23.32 6.39 2.59
C GLU A 325 24.29 6.13 3.75
N THR A 326 23.75 5.83 4.92
CA THR A 326 24.53 5.67 6.16
C THR A 326 24.79 4.21 6.54
N GLY A 327 24.01 3.29 5.98
CA GLY A 327 24.02 1.87 6.29
C GLY A 327 23.47 1.50 7.68
N ALA A 328 22.96 2.47 8.44
CA ALA A 328 22.43 2.24 9.78
C ALA A 328 21.04 1.59 9.71
N SER A 329 20.76 0.65 10.61
CA SER A 329 19.44 0.02 10.70
C SER A 329 18.35 1.01 11.08
N ALA A 330 17.18 0.89 10.45
CA ALA A 330 15.95 1.58 10.82
C ALA A 330 15.46 1.18 12.23
N ARG A 331 14.75 2.10 12.90
CA ARG A 331 14.14 1.91 14.22
C ARG A 331 12.91 2.81 14.34
N GLY A 332 11.86 2.30 14.95
CA GLY A 332 10.58 2.99 15.08
C GLY A 332 9.88 3.16 13.73
N TRP A 333 9.02 4.19 13.63
CA TRP A 333 8.39 4.57 12.37
C TRP A 333 9.42 5.11 11.38
N THR A 334 9.53 4.47 10.22
CA THR A 334 10.47 4.85 9.16
C THR A 334 9.74 4.88 7.82
N LYS A 335 9.89 5.97 7.06
CA LYS A 335 9.34 6.11 5.71
C LYS A 335 10.33 5.57 4.69
N ILE A 336 9.92 4.57 3.90
CA ILE A 336 10.74 3.91 2.88
C ILE A 336 9.94 3.91 1.57
N LYS A 337 10.45 4.60 0.54
CA LYS A 337 9.79 4.75 -0.77
C LYS A 337 8.30 5.14 -0.65
N GLY A 338 8.01 6.17 0.15
CA GLY A 338 6.65 6.68 0.34
C GLY A 338 5.80 5.96 1.41
N LYS A 339 6.14 4.72 1.77
CA LYS A 339 5.37 3.90 2.72
C LYS A 339 5.97 3.94 4.12
N TYR A 340 5.14 3.87 5.16
CA TYR A 340 5.59 3.82 6.55
C TYR A 340 5.66 2.39 7.07
N TYR A 341 6.77 2.07 7.73
CA TYR A 341 7.05 0.78 8.36
C TYR A 341 7.43 1.01 9.82
N TYR A 342 7.18 0.02 10.68
CA TYR A 342 7.60 0.08 12.08
C TYR A 342 8.62 -0.99 12.44
N PHE A 343 9.80 -0.55 12.89
CA PHE A 343 10.87 -1.40 13.38
C PHE A 343 10.91 -1.34 14.91
N ASN A 344 10.91 -2.49 15.59
CA ASN A 344 10.85 -2.51 17.04
C ASN A 344 12.18 -2.09 17.72
N ASN A 345 12.25 -2.20 19.05
CA ASN A 345 13.45 -1.88 19.83
C ASN A 345 14.67 -2.79 19.53
N LYS A 346 14.47 -3.94 18.87
CA LYS A 346 15.53 -4.83 18.38
C LYS A 346 15.90 -4.53 16.91
N ASN A 347 15.22 -3.57 16.28
CA ASN A 347 15.39 -3.01 14.93
C ASN A 347 14.88 -3.90 13.80
N TYR A 348 14.10 -4.95 14.09
CA TYR A 348 13.44 -5.73 13.05
C TYR A 348 12.01 -5.27 12.83
N LEU A 349 11.55 -5.43 11.60
CA LEU A 349 10.21 -5.05 11.13
C LEU A 349 9.13 -5.83 11.90
N LEU A 350 8.07 -5.13 12.29
CA LEU A 350 6.84 -5.75 12.76
C LEU A 350 5.83 -5.81 11.61
N THR A 351 5.07 -6.90 11.56
CA THR A 351 4.05 -7.16 10.54
C THR A 351 2.76 -7.69 11.19
N ASN A 352 1.65 -7.50 10.48
CA ASN A 352 0.29 -7.95 10.77
C ASN A 352 -0.12 -7.76 12.23
N ARG A 353 -0.08 -6.50 12.71
CA ARG A 353 -0.40 -6.18 14.11
C ARG A 353 -0.65 -4.70 14.36
N TRP A 354 -1.25 -4.44 15.52
CA TRP A 354 -1.28 -3.11 16.12
C TRP A 354 0.08 -2.67 16.66
N ILE A 355 0.40 -1.40 16.45
CA ILE A 355 1.57 -0.68 16.93
C ILE A 355 1.11 0.40 17.89
N ASN A 356 1.59 0.35 19.13
CA ASN A 356 1.22 1.28 20.21
C ASN A 356 -0.30 1.47 20.36
N SER A 357 -1.08 0.41 20.12
CA SER A 357 -2.56 0.38 20.18
C SER A 357 -3.30 1.39 19.28
N SER A 358 -2.58 2.08 18.38
CA SER A 358 -3.10 3.24 17.65
C SER A 358 -2.95 3.13 16.13
N TYR A 359 -2.04 2.30 15.64
CA TYR A 359 -1.79 2.13 14.21
C TYR A 359 -1.75 0.66 13.88
N HIS A 360 -2.18 0.26 12.68
CA HIS A 360 -2.04 -1.11 12.22
C HIS A 360 -1.02 -1.20 11.08
N VAL A 361 -0.25 -2.28 11.04
CA VAL A 361 0.60 -2.63 9.90
C VAL A 361 0.17 -3.95 9.29
N ASP A 362 0.16 -4.05 7.97
CA ASP A 362 -0.23 -5.28 7.25
C ASP A 362 0.84 -6.38 7.31
N GLU A 363 0.59 -7.49 6.62
CA GLU A 363 1.51 -8.63 6.45
C GLU A 363 2.90 -8.23 5.91
N ASN A 364 2.97 -7.14 5.14
CA ASN A 364 4.20 -6.58 4.57
C ASN A 364 4.85 -5.54 5.48
N GLY A 365 4.21 -5.20 6.61
CA GLY A 365 4.65 -4.22 7.59
C GLY A 365 4.33 -2.78 7.21
N VAL A 366 3.46 -2.56 6.23
CA VAL A 366 3.04 -1.24 5.76
C VAL A 366 1.91 -0.72 6.64
N ARG A 367 2.04 0.53 7.11
CA ARG A 367 0.99 1.22 7.87
C ARG A 367 -0.31 1.33 7.06
N GLN A 368 -1.43 0.99 7.67
CA GLN A 368 -2.76 1.04 7.09
C GLN A 368 -3.47 2.38 7.35
N TYR A 369 -4.49 2.66 6.55
CA TYR A 369 -5.30 3.88 6.49
C TYR A 369 -6.74 3.53 6.10
N GLY A 370 -7.70 4.41 6.38
CA GLY A 370 -9.11 4.23 6.09
C GLY A 370 -9.74 3.08 6.88
N TRP A 371 -10.76 2.46 6.28
CA TRP A 371 -11.46 1.30 6.84
C TRP A 371 -10.55 0.09 7.00
N LEU A 372 -10.59 -0.52 8.19
CA LEU A 372 -9.81 -1.72 8.50
C LEU A 372 -10.63 -2.66 9.38
N THR A 373 -10.70 -3.93 9.00
CA THR A 373 -11.27 -4.99 9.84
C THR A 373 -10.16 -5.92 10.33
N VAL A 374 -10.07 -6.12 11.64
CA VAL A 374 -9.11 -7.04 12.29
C VAL A 374 -9.90 -7.90 13.28
N ASP A 375 -9.77 -9.22 13.17
CA ASP A 375 -10.43 -10.18 14.06
C ASP A 375 -11.95 -9.99 14.21
N GLY A 376 -12.62 -9.57 13.13
CA GLY A 376 -14.06 -9.31 13.11
C GLY A 376 -14.48 -7.94 13.65
N GLU A 377 -13.55 -7.14 14.17
CA GLU A 377 -13.80 -5.77 14.61
C GLU A 377 -13.43 -4.77 13.51
N THR A 378 -14.30 -3.80 13.26
CA THR A 378 -14.08 -2.75 12.24
C THR A 378 -13.61 -1.47 12.90
N PHE A 379 -12.61 -0.84 12.28
CA PHE A 379 -11.94 0.38 12.71
C PHE A 379 -11.89 1.38 11.54
N TYR A 380 -11.76 2.65 11.88
CA TYR A 380 -11.34 3.67 10.91
C TYR A 380 -9.98 4.22 11.32
N LEU A 381 -9.01 4.15 10.42
CA LEU A 381 -7.70 4.75 10.55
C LEU A 381 -7.69 6.05 9.76
N ASN A 382 -7.37 7.16 10.41
CA ASN A 382 -7.26 8.47 9.77
C ASN A 382 -6.47 8.42 8.45
N ASP A 383 -7.00 8.99 7.38
CA ASP A 383 -6.43 8.82 6.03
C ASP A 383 -5.04 9.45 5.85
N GLU A 384 -4.70 10.46 6.65
CA GLU A 384 -3.40 11.14 6.57
C GLU A 384 -2.39 10.53 7.54
N THR A 385 -2.81 10.30 8.78
CA THR A 385 -1.92 9.91 9.88
C THR A 385 -1.86 8.40 10.09
N GLY A 386 -2.87 7.66 9.67
CA GLY A 386 -3.07 6.22 9.93
C GLY A 386 -3.43 5.92 11.39
N LYS A 387 -3.71 6.95 12.20
CA LYS A 387 -4.08 6.78 13.60
C LYS A 387 -5.54 6.33 13.67
N LYS A 388 -5.82 5.31 14.47
CA LYS A 388 -7.17 4.84 14.77
C LYS A 388 -8.00 5.95 15.41
N GLU A 389 -9.19 6.17 14.85
CA GLU A 389 -10.15 7.14 15.31
C GLU A 389 -11.06 6.57 16.42
N THR A 390 -11.58 7.48 17.26
CA THR A 390 -12.49 7.16 18.37
C THR A 390 -13.54 8.28 18.49
N GLY A 391 -14.72 7.94 18.99
CA GLY A 391 -15.82 8.88 19.13
C GLY A 391 -16.66 9.02 17.86
N TRP A 392 -17.40 10.12 17.77
CA TRP A 392 -18.22 10.44 16.61
C TRP A 392 -17.35 10.94 15.46
N LEU A 393 -17.54 10.38 14.27
CA LEU A 393 -16.78 10.74 13.09
C LEU A 393 -17.68 10.69 11.85
N GLU A 394 -17.55 11.69 10.99
CA GLU A 394 -18.19 11.70 9.68
C GLU A 394 -17.20 11.23 8.61
N ILE A 395 -17.61 10.24 7.82
CA ILE A 395 -16.83 9.63 6.74
C ILE A 395 -17.74 9.56 5.52
N ASP A 396 -17.34 10.21 4.43
CA ASP A 396 -18.09 10.26 3.17
C ASP A 396 -19.57 10.68 3.34
N GLY A 397 -19.83 11.69 4.19
CA GLY A 397 -21.17 12.21 4.47
C GLY A 397 -22.03 11.32 5.36
N LYS A 398 -21.49 10.22 5.89
CA LYS A 398 -22.17 9.33 6.84
C LYS A 398 -21.54 9.47 8.21
N THR A 399 -22.37 9.54 9.25
CA THR A 399 -21.89 9.63 10.64
C THR A 399 -21.78 8.24 11.28
N TYR A 400 -20.63 7.96 11.88
CA TYR A 400 -20.35 6.73 12.62
C TYR A 400 -19.92 7.04 14.05
N TYR A 401 -19.93 6.02 14.91
CA TYR A 401 -19.35 6.09 16.24
C TYR A 401 -18.36 4.96 16.50
N PHE A 402 -17.17 5.30 16.96
CA PHE A 402 -16.13 4.36 17.36
C PHE A 402 -15.96 4.40 18.89
N ASN A 403 -15.92 3.25 19.55
CA ASN A 403 -15.79 3.20 21.01
C ASN A 403 -14.39 3.66 21.48
N LYS A 404 -14.12 3.64 22.80
CA LYS A 404 -12.80 4.03 23.36
C LYS A 404 -11.64 3.15 22.87
N SER A 405 -11.93 1.92 22.45
CA SER A 405 -10.97 1.01 21.82
C SER A 405 -10.86 1.23 20.30
N GLY A 406 -11.68 2.13 19.73
CA GLY A 406 -11.77 2.48 18.31
C GLY A 406 -12.57 1.49 17.46
N VAL A 407 -13.28 0.55 18.07
CA VAL A 407 -14.15 -0.38 17.35
C VAL A 407 -15.45 0.33 16.97
N MET A 408 -15.85 0.20 15.71
CA MET A 408 -17.10 0.73 15.18
C MET A 408 -18.28 0.13 15.93
N VAL A 409 -19.23 0.99 16.28
CA VAL A 409 -20.45 0.61 16.94
C VAL A 409 -21.56 0.45 15.91
N SER A 410 -22.27 -0.67 15.97
CA SER A 410 -23.49 -0.94 15.20
C SER A 410 -24.59 -1.54 16.07
N ASN A 411 -25.84 -1.50 15.56
CA ASN A 411 -27.05 -2.04 16.18
C ASN A 411 -27.29 -1.62 17.63
N LYS A 412 -26.92 -0.39 18.00
CA LYS A 412 -27.11 0.09 19.39
C LYS A 412 -27.23 1.59 19.52
N TRP A 413 -27.81 1.98 20.65
CA TRP A 413 -27.84 3.37 21.10
C TRP A 413 -26.49 3.81 21.68
N VAL A 414 -26.04 4.99 21.27
CA VAL A 414 -24.92 5.72 21.87
C VAL A 414 -25.45 7.09 22.29
N SER A 415 -25.64 7.28 23.60
CA SER A 415 -26.37 8.43 24.14
C SER A 415 -27.77 8.52 23.50
N SER A 416 -28.11 9.63 22.85
CA SER A 416 -29.40 9.84 22.19
C SER A 416 -29.44 9.46 20.71
N ARG A 417 -28.41 8.85 20.14
CA ARG A 417 -28.32 8.51 18.71
C ARG A 417 -28.23 6.99 18.52
N TYR A 418 -28.82 6.46 17.45
CA TYR A 418 -28.76 5.03 17.14
C TYR A 418 -27.88 4.77 15.92
N LEU A 419 -27.03 3.74 16.00
CA LEU A 419 -26.21 3.27 14.89
C LEU A 419 -26.84 1.99 14.34
N GLY A 420 -27.11 1.95 13.04
CA GLY A 420 -27.68 0.82 12.33
C GLY A 420 -26.71 -0.37 12.23
N GLU A 421 -27.10 -1.39 11.47
CA GLU A 421 -26.33 -2.62 11.30
C GLU A 421 -24.97 -2.38 10.63
N ASP A 422 -24.94 -1.48 9.65
CA ASP A 422 -23.73 -1.03 8.97
C ASP A 422 -22.92 0.01 9.77
N GLY A 423 -23.37 0.35 10.99
CA GLY A 423 -22.76 1.34 11.87
C GLY A 423 -23.09 2.79 11.50
N VAL A 424 -23.88 3.03 10.46
CA VAL A 424 -24.30 4.37 10.07
C VAL A 424 -25.35 4.87 11.05
N MET A 425 -25.23 6.13 11.46
CA MET A 425 -26.22 6.77 12.31
C MET A 425 -27.56 6.91 11.58
N ILE A 426 -28.62 6.40 12.19
CA ILE A 426 -29.99 6.53 11.68
C ILE A 426 -30.49 7.96 11.93
N VAL A 427 -31.17 8.52 10.93
CA VAL A 427 -31.82 9.84 10.95
C VAL A 427 -33.23 9.73 10.36
N ASP A 428 -34.14 10.62 10.77
CA ASP A 428 -35.51 10.74 10.25
C ASP A 428 -36.25 9.39 10.14
N ALA A 429 -36.16 8.59 11.20
CA ALA A 429 -36.72 7.24 11.20
C ALA A 429 -37.10 6.74 12.60
N TRP A 430 -37.95 5.72 12.63
CA TRP A 430 -38.26 4.99 13.85
C TRP A 430 -37.19 3.95 14.18
N VAL A 431 -36.76 3.92 15.44
CA VAL A 431 -35.85 2.92 16.00
C VAL A 431 -36.52 2.32 17.25
N GLY A 432 -37.07 1.11 17.12
CA GLY A 432 -37.89 0.50 18.16
C GLY A 432 -39.09 1.40 18.49
N SER A 433 -39.25 1.76 19.77
CA SER A 433 -40.34 2.63 20.25
C SER A 433 -40.10 4.13 20.09
N TYR A 434 -38.94 4.57 19.58
CA TYR A 434 -38.56 5.98 19.54
C TYR A 434 -38.31 6.48 18.13
N TYR A 435 -38.64 7.75 17.86
CA TYR A 435 -38.29 8.42 16.61
C TYR A 435 -36.97 9.21 16.75
N VAL A 436 -36.06 9.07 15.79
CA VAL A 436 -34.85 9.91 15.68
C VAL A 436 -35.07 10.96 14.59
N GLY A 437 -34.71 12.22 14.88
CA GLY A 437 -34.85 13.33 13.93
C GLY A 437 -33.69 13.43 12.94
N SER A 438 -33.70 14.49 12.13
CA SER A 438 -32.69 14.77 11.10
C SER A 438 -31.29 15.00 11.65
N ASP A 439 -31.19 15.44 12.91
CA ASP A 439 -29.92 15.55 13.62
C ASP A 439 -29.44 14.21 14.22
N GLY A 440 -30.20 13.12 13.99
CA GLY A 440 -29.98 11.76 14.49
C GLY A 440 -30.31 11.56 15.96
N LYS A 441 -30.77 12.59 16.68
CA LYS A 441 -31.11 12.47 18.09
C LYS A 441 -32.53 11.95 18.26
N ARG A 442 -32.68 11.11 19.28
CA ARG A 442 -33.96 10.66 19.81
C ARG A 442 -34.81 11.86 20.18
N THR A 443 -35.98 11.94 19.58
CA THR A 443 -37.00 12.95 19.88
C THR A 443 -37.84 12.51 21.09
N GLY A 444 -38.82 13.32 21.48
CA GLY A 444 -39.83 12.93 22.46
C GLY A 444 -40.94 12.04 21.89
N GLN A 445 -40.98 11.83 20.57
CA GLN A 445 -42.01 11.00 19.95
C GLN A 445 -41.76 9.52 20.25
N THR A 446 -42.83 8.84 20.63
CA THR A 446 -42.82 7.41 20.93
C THR A 446 -43.99 6.71 20.25
N ARG A 447 -43.85 5.41 20.04
CA ARG A 447 -44.90 4.54 19.50
C ARG A 447 -45.05 3.29 20.35
N THR A 448 -46.25 2.73 20.36
CA THR A 448 -46.59 1.47 21.04
C THR A 448 -46.84 0.38 20.02
N THR A 449 -46.67 -0.88 20.44
CA THR A 449 -47.09 -2.03 19.65
C THR A 449 -48.61 -2.06 19.52
N GLY A 450 -49.15 -2.74 18.51
CA GLY A 450 -50.56 -2.65 18.14
C GLY A 450 -50.86 -1.47 17.22
N LEU A 451 -52.08 -0.90 17.32
CA LEU A 451 -52.47 0.25 16.48
C LEU A 451 -51.65 1.49 16.85
N PHE A 452 -51.02 2.08 15.83
CA PHE A 452 -50.23 3.30 15.93
C PHE A 452 -50.60 4.25 14.80
N THR A 453 -50.84 5.51 15.12
CA THR A 453 -51.10 6.57 14.13
C THR A 453 -49.92 7.52 14.11
N ASP A 454 -49.32 7.74 12.94
CA ASP A 454 -48.23 8.68 12.77
C ASP A 454 -48.70 10.15 12.74
N SER A 455 -47.76 11.09 12.62
CA SER A 455 -48.06 12.52 12.60
C SER A 455 -48.88 12.97 11.39
N ASP A 456 -48.87 12.19 10.30
CA ASP A 456 -49.60 12.48 9.07
C ASP A 456 -51.00 11.84 9.07
N GLY A 457 -51.36 11.14 10.16
CA GLY A 457 -52.65 10.49 10.34
C GLY A 457 -52.73 9.08 9.74
N ALA A 458 -51.63 8.55 9.20
CA ALA A 458 -51.59 7.18 8.70
C ALA A 458 -51.52 6.19 9.86
N VAL A 459 -52.31 5.12 9.77
CA VAL A 459 -52.45 4.13 10.83
C VAL A 459 -51.73 2.83 10.45
N TYR A 460 -50.96 2.28 11.36
CA TYR A 460 -50.21 1.03 11.21
C TYR A 460 -50.57 0.07 12.34
N TYR A 461 -50.32 -1.22 12.13
CA TYR A 461 -50.30 -2.20 13.20
C TYR A 461 -48.88 -2.69 13.43
N LEU A 462 -48.30 -2.37 14.58
CA LEU A 462 -46.92 -2.68 14.89
C LEU A 462 -46.83 -3.99 15.69
N ASP A 463 -45.93 -4.89 15.27
CA ASP A 463 -45.65 -6.14 15.98
C ASP A 463 -44.86 -5.90 17.28
N SER A 464 -44.42 -6.98 17.96
CA SER A 464 -43.64 -6.91 19.20
C SER A 464 -42.28 -6.21 19.04
N ASP A 465 -41.75 -6.17 17.83
CA ASP A 465 -40.47 -5.56 17.47
C ASP A 465 -40.65 -4.17 16.85
N TYR A 466 -41.88 -3.63 16.90
CA TYR A 466 -42.28 -2.34 16.36
C TYR A 466 -42.23 -2.26 14.82
N ASN A 467 -42.26 -3.38 14.12
CA ASN A 467 -42.33 -3.41 12.67
C ASN A 467 -43.78 -3.32 12.20
N PRO A 468 -44.08 -2.53 11.15
CA PRO A 468 -45.41 -2.52 10.53
C PRO A 468 -45.78 -3.89 9.97
N THR A 469 -46.89 -4.43 10.45
CA THR A 469 -47.51 -5.64 9.91
C THR A 469 -48.30 -5.28 8.66
N VAL A 470 -48.22 -6.13 7.65
CA VAL A 470 -48.93 -5.97 6.37
C VAL A 470 -50.00 -7.04 6.18
N GLY A 471 -51.04 -6.72 5.42
CA GLY A 471 -52.15 -7.61 5.11
C GLY A 471 -53.23 -7.66 6.20
N TRP A 472 -53.90 -8.82 6.32
CA TRP A 472 -55.04 -8.98 7.23
C TRP A 472 -54.59 -9.08 8.69
N VAL A 473 -55.14 -8.21 9.54
CA VAL A 473 -54.96 -8.24 11.00
C VAL A 473 -56.32 -8.26 11.67
N THR A 474 -56.48 -9.07 12.72
CA THR A 474 -57.71 -9.16 13.51
C THR A 474 -57.46 -8.57 14.90
N ILE A 475 -58.21 -7.53 15.27
CA ILE A 475 -58.08 -6.81 16.54
C ILE A 475 -59.46 -6.77 17.17
N SER A 476 -59.59 -7.31 18.40
CA SER A 476 -60.87 -7.34 19.12
C SER A 476 -62.04 -7.89 18.29
N ARG A 477 -61.80 -8.99 17.55
CA ARG A 477 -62.74 -9.66 16.60
C ARG A 477 -63.09 -8.87 15.32
N LYS A 478 -62.60 -7.65 15.15
CA LYS A 478 -62.73 -6.88 13.91
C LYS A 478 -61.54 -7.13 12.99
N LYS A 479 -61.76 -7.12 11.68
CA LYS A 479 -60.70 -7.31 10.68
C LYS A 479 -60.33 -6.00 10.02
N TYR A 480 -59.04 -5.81 9.83
CA TYR A 480 -58.40 -4.67 9.19
C TYR A 480 -57.47 -5.19 8.10
N TYR A 481 -57.20 -4.36 7.10
CA TYR A 481 -56.18 -4.66 6.10
C TYR A 481 -55.16 -3.54 6.05
N PHE A 482 -53.90 -3.91 6.19
CA PHE A 482 -52.76 -3.02 6.06
C PHE A 482 -52.13 -3.23 4.69
N ASP A 483 -51.90 -2.15 3.95
CA ASP A 483 -51.35 -2.22 2.61
C ASP A 483 -50.02 -2.98 2.60
N ARG A 484 -49.79 -3.76 1.56
CA ARG A 484 -48.61 -4.64 1.47
C ARG A 484 -47.32 -3.90 1.16
N THR A 485 -47.42 -2.66 0.69
CA THR A 485 -46.27 -1.84 0.31
C THR A 485 -46.01 -0.77 1.36
N SER A 486 -47.01 0.00 1.75
CA SER A 486 -46.84 1.09 2.72
C SER A 486 -47.02 0.65 4.17
N GLY A 487 -47.70 -0.47 4.43
CA GLY A 487 -48.09 -0.89 5.78
C GLY A 487 -49.22 -0.06 6.39
N GLN A 488 -49.82 0.87 5.63
CA GLN A 488 -50.91 1.73 6.11
C GLN A 488 -52.25 1.01 6.08
N MET A 489 -53.09 1.24 7.09
CA MET A 489 -54.45 0.72 7.18
C MET A 489 -55.32 1.30 6.07
N LEU A 490 -56.03 0.45 5.34
CA LEU A 490 -57.03 0.89 4.39
C LEU A 490 -58.27 1.43 5.11
N LYS A 491 -58.79 2.58 4.67
CA LYS A 491 -59.95 3.26 5.24
C LYS A 491 -60.83 3.86 4.14
N SER A 492 -62.14 3.83 4.32
CA SER A 492 -63.15 4.41 3.41
C SER A 492 -62.92 4.06 1.93
N GLN A 493 -62.60 2.80 1.63
CA GLN A 493 -62.26 2.40 0.27
C GLN A 493 -62.53 0.91 0.00
N TRP A 494 -62.66 0.59 -1.29
CA TRP A 494 -62.70 -0.77 -1.79
C TRP A 494 -61.30 -1.30 -2.10
N TYR A 495 -61.04 -2.57 -1.75
CA TYR A 495 -59.86 -3.29 -2.17
C TYR A 495 -60.21 -4.76 -2.43
N ARG A 496 -60.08 -5.19 -3.69
CA ARG A 496 -60.29 -6.58 -4.15
C ARG A 496 -61.65 -7.19 -3.73
N GLY A 497 -62.70 -6.36 -3.71
CA GLY A 497 -64.06 -6.76 -3.35
C GLY A 497 -64.38 -6.72 -1.85
N TYR A 498 -63.43 -6.26 -1.02
CA TYR A 498 -63.65 -5.93 0.38
C TYR A 498 -63.80 -4.42 0.52
N TYR A 499 -64.76 -3.98 1.33
CA TYR A 499 -64.89 -2.59 1.72
C TYR A 499 -64.31 -2.39 3.14
N PHE A 500 -63.66 -1.26 3.35
CA PHE A 500 -63.17 -0.82 4.67
C PHE A 500 -63.85 0.50 5.02
N ASP A 501 -64.46 0.57 6.19
CA ASP A 501 -65.16 1.76 6.65
C ASP A 501 -64.22 2.89 7.08
N GLU A 502 -64.77 4.00 7.58
CA GLU A 502 -64.01 5.16 8.05
C GLU A 502 -63.08 4.84 9.24
N SER A 503 -63.34 3.77 9.99
CA SER A 503 -62.46 3.28 11.05
C SER A 503 -61.43 2.26 10.55
N GLY A 504 -61.49 1.87 9.26
CA GLY A 504 -60.67 0.85 8.63
C GLY A 504 -61.12 -0.59 8.90
N VAL A 505 -62.28 -0.76 9.54
CA VAL A 505 -62.86 -2.08 9.78
C VAL A 505 -63.45 -2.60 8.49
N ASN A 506 -63.27 -3.89 8.20
CA ASN A 506 -63.98 -4.59 7.16
C ASN A 506 -65.30 -5.16 7.70
N PRO A 507 -66.46 -4.57 7.30
CA PRO A 507 -67.80 -5.00 7.74
C PRO A 507 -68.10 -6.45 7.36
N ARG A 508 -68.90 -7.17 8.17
CA ARG A 508 -69.21 -8.61 7.97
C ARG A 508 -70.63 -8.97 8.40
N ASN A 509 -71.32 -9.70 7.53
CA ASN A 509 -72.72 -10.11 7.66
C ASN A 509 -73.67 -8.92 7.83
N GLU A 510 -73.40 -7.81 7.15
CA GLU A 510 -74.16 -6.57 7.31
C GLU A 510 -74.29 -5.82 5.98
N PHE A 511 -75.35 -5.01 5.89
CA PHE A 511 -75.55 -4.05 4.82
C PHE A 511 -74.75 -2.79 5.11
N VAL A 512 -74.12 -2.23 4.08
CA VAL A 512 -73.44 -0.93 4.14
C VAL A 512 -73.93 -0.05 3.01
N SER A 513 -73.98 1.26 3.27
CA SER A 513 -74.18 2.27 2.23
C SER A 513 -72.84 2.93 1.92
N VAL A 514 -72.46 2.92 0.64
CA VAL A 514 -71.24 3.56 0.13
C VAL A 514 -71.64 4.38 -1.07
N ASP A 515 -71.48 5.70 -0.98
CA ASP A 515 -71.81 6.67 -2.04
C ASP A 515 -73.23 6.55 -2.59
N GLY A 516 -74.21 6.25 -1.72
CA GLY A 516 -75.62 6.11 -2.08
C GLY A 516 -76.04 4.73 -2.59
N ALA A 517 -75.09 3.82 -2.83
CA ALA A 517 -75.36 2.43 -3.20
C ALA A 517 -75.29 1.51 -1.97
N VAL A 518 -76.21 0.55 -1.89
CA VAL A 518 -76.28 -0.44 -0.79
C VAL A 518 -75.58 -1.73 -1.19
N TYR A 519 -74.71 -2.25 -0.33
CA TYR A 519 -73.98 -3.51 -0.51
C TYR A 519 -74.22 -4.41 0.70
N TYR A 520 -74.22 -5.72 0.50
CA TYR A 520 -74.13 -6.69 1.60
C TYR A 520 -72.73 -7.32 1.64
N LEU A 521 -72.03 -7.19 2.77
CA LEU A 521 -70.75 -7.85 2.97
C LEU A 521 -70.99 -9.20 3.66
N ASN A 522 -70.66 -10.29 2.99
CA ASN A 522 -70.88 -11.63 3.53
C ASN A 522 -69.96 -11.95 4.73
N GLY A 523 -70.06 -13.15 5.31
CA GLY A 523 -69.23 -13.55 6.47
C GLY A 523 -67.72 -13.52 6.22
N SER A 524 -67.29 -13.58 4.95
CA SER A 524 -65.89 -13.39 4.57
C SER A 524 -65.47 -11.92 4.50
N GLY A 525 -66.43 -10.98 4.51
CA GLY A 525 -66.26 -9.52 4.42
C GLY A 525 -66.24 -8.99 2.99
N LYS A 526 -66.58 -9.84 2.01
CA LYS A 526 -66.60 -9.51 0.59
C LYS A 526 -68.02 -9.15 0.16
N ALA A 527 -68.16 -8.20 -0.77
CA ALA A 527 -69.46 -7.89 -1.37
C ALA A 527 -70.09 -9.16 -1.96
N ALA A 528 -71.31 -9.46 -1.53
CA ALA A 528 -72.09 -10.55 -2.07
C ALA A 528 -72.66 -10.17 -3.44
N LYS A 529 -72.96 -11.18 -4.26
CA LYS A 529 -73.47 -11.05 -5.63
C LYS A 529 -74.54 -12.10 -5.85
N GLY A 530 -75.51 -11.80 -6.70
CA GLY A 530 -76.68 -12.63 -6.98
C GLY A 530 -77.70 -12.60 -5.85
N LEU A 531 -78.59 -13.59 -5.85
CA LEU A 531 -79.61 -13.76 -4.82
C LEU A 531 -78.96 -14.19 -3.49
N ILE A 532 -79.24 -13.45 -2.41
CA ILE A 532 -78.74 -13.73 -1.07
C ILE A 532 -79.88 -13.78 -0.07
N THR A 533 -79.69 -14.53 1.01
CA THR A 533 -80.64 -14.58 2.14
C THR A 533 -79.99 -13.98 3.38
N VAL A 534 -80.62 -12.98 3.98
CA VAL A 534 -80.16 -12.31 5.20
C VAL A 534 -81.32 -12.28 6.19
N ASN A 535 -81.13 -12.87 7.38
CA ASN A 535 -82.16 -12.96 8.42
C ASN A 535 -83.52 -13.53 7.97
N GLY A 536 -83.52 -14.38 6.94
CA GLY A 536 -84.74 -15.02 6.41
C GLY A 536 -85.39 -14.28 5.24
N GLU A 537 -84.91 -13.10 4.87
CA GLU A 537 -85.37 -12.35 3.70
C GLU A 537 -84.38 -12.49 2.53
N ASN A 538 -84.89 -12.48 1.30
CA ASN A 538 -84.05 -12.57 0.11
C ASN A 538 -83.82 -11.19 -0.50
N TYR A 539 -82.61 -10.94 -0.95
CA TYR A 539 -82.20 -9.69 -1.61
C TYR A 539 -81.44 -10.06 -2.89
N TYR A 540 -81.51 -9.21 -3.91
CA TYR A 540 -80.71 -9.40 -5.12
C TYR A 540 -79.60 -8.36 -5.19
N MET A 541 -78.36 -8.87 -5.20
CA MET A 541 -77.16 -8.06 -5.40
C MET A 541 -76.73 -8.21 -6.85
N GLY A 542 -76.59 -7.09 -7.58
CA GLY A 542 -76.13 -7.07 -8.96
C GLY A 542 -74.76 -7.70 -9.16
N THR A 543 -74.34 -7.83 -10.42
CA THR A 543 -73.01 -8.40 -10.77
C THR A 543 -71.85 -7.53 -10.29
N ASP A 544 -72.10 -6.24 -10.04
CA ASP A 544 -71.19 -5.28 -9.40
C ASP A 544 -71.23 -5.36 -7.86
N GLY A 545 -72.28 -5.97 -7.29
CA GLY A 545 -72.52 -6.12 -5.85
C GLY A 545 -73.45 -5.07 -5.26
N ILE A 546 -74.01 -4.17 -6.08
CA ILE A 546 -74.99 -3.16 -5.65
C ILE A 546 -76.36 -3.82 -5.50
N MET A 547 -77.10 -3.47 -4.44
CA MET A 547 -78.46 -3.97 -4.23
C MET A 547 -79.39 -3.45 -5.32
N VAL A 548 -80.15 -4.35 -5.94
CA VAL A 548 -81.14 -4.02 -6.97
C VAL A 548 -82.53 -4.05 -6.33
N THR A 549 -83.30 -3.01 -6.58
CA THR A 549 -84.74 -2.93 -6.25
C THR A 549 -85.56 -2.94 -7.54
N GLY A 550 -86.86 -3.21 -7.44
CA GLY A 550 -87.77 -3.30 -8.58
C GLY A 550 -87.98 -4.73 -9.11
N LEU A 551 -88.56 -4.84 -10.31
CA LEU A 551 -88.80 -6.12 -10.99
C LEU A 551 -87.49 -6.65 -11.58
N VAL A 552 -87.14 -7.90 -11.25
CA VAL A 552 -85.91 -8.56 -11.72
C VAL A 552 -86.25 -9.94 -12.24
N GLU A 553 -85.79 -10.26 -13.45
CA GLU A 553 -85.92 -11.59 -14.03
C GLU A 553 -84.71 -12.47 -13.69
N LEU A 554 -84.95 -13.63 -13.08
CA LEU A 554 -83.96 -14.63 -12.70
C LEU A 554 -84.48 -16.01 -13.11
N ASP A 555 -83.68 -16.78 -13.87
CA ASP A 555 -84.02 -18.15 -14.31
C ASP A 555 -85.44 -18.28 -14.92
N ASN A 556 -85.80 -17.36 -15.84
CA ASN A 556 -87.11 -17.25 -16.51
C ASN A 556 -88.31 -17.01 -15.57
N LYS A 557 -88.07 -16.47 -14.37
CA LYS A 557 -89.10 -16.02 -13.43
C LYS A 557 -88.85 -14.57 -13.06
N THR A 558 -89.91 -13.78 -12.94
CA THR A 558 -89.81 -12.39 -12.48
C THR A 558 -90.08 -12.33 -10.98
N TYR A 559 -89.22 -11.62 -10.26
CA TYR A 559 -89.32 -11.35 -8.83
C TYR A 559 -89.39 -9.84 -8.60
N TYR A 560 -89.88 -9.40 -7.44
CA TYR A 560 -89.85 -7.99 -7.07
C TYR A 560 -89.10 -7.79 -5.75
N PHE A 561 -88.12 -6.89 -5.78
CA PHE A 561 -87.32 -6.48 -4.63
C PHE A 561 -87.79 -5.09 -4.19
N ASP A 562 -88.49 -5.04 -3.06
CA ASP A 562 -89.30 -3.90 -2.64
C ASP A 562 -88.44 -2.78 -2.05
N GLU A 563 -88.34 -1.65 -2.74
CA GLU A 563 -87.56 -0.50 -2.29
C GLU A 563 -88.06 0.11 -0.97
N ASP A 564 -89.38 0.09 -0.75
CA ASP A 564 -90.01 0.59 0.48
C ASP A 564 -89.74 -0.36 1.67
N ASN A 565 -89.43 -1.62 1.39
CA ASN A 565 -89.03 -2.62 2.38
C ASN A 565 -87.53 -2.90 2.33
N GLY A 566 -86.71 -1.86 2.12
CA GLY A 566 -85.25 -1.95 2.21
C GLY A 566 -84.59 -2.87 1.18
N GLY A 567 -85.29 -3.20 0.08
CA GLY A 567 -84.84 -4.06 -1.01
C GLY A 567 -85.14 -5.55 -0.84
N ALA A 568 -85.90 -5.94 0.18
CA ALA A 568 -86.27 -7.34 0.39
C ALA A 568 -87.27 -7.84 -0.67
N MET A 569 -87.12 -9.10 -1.08
CA MET A 569 -88.02 -9.77 -2.01
C MET A 569 -89.38 -10.01 -1.35
N ILE A 570 -90.46 -9.75 -2.09
CA ILE A 570 -91.82 -10.01 -1.59
C ILE A 570 -92.30 -11.42 -1.91
N TYR A 571 -93.14 -11.96 -1.02
CA TYR A 571 -93.74 -13.29 -1.14
C TYR A 571 -95.23 -13.23 -0.82
N SER A 572 -96.02 -14.04 -1.51
CA SER A 572 -97.47 -14.19 -1.23
C SER A 572 -98.18 -12.84 -1.09
N ALA A 573 -97.79 -11.87 -1.92
CA ALA A 573 -98.17 -10.48 -1.78
C ALA A 573 -98.73 -9.94 -3.09
N THR A 574 -99.61 -8.97 -2.96
CA THR A 574 -100.06 -8.13 -4.08
C THR A 574 -99.41 -6.77 -3.91
N ARG A 575 -98.80 -6.24 -4.97
CA ARG A 575 -98.22 -4.89 -4.98
C ARG A 575 -98.72 -4.12 -6.18
N GLU A 576 -99.01 -2.86 -5.94
CA GLU A 576 -99.24 -1.89 -7.00
C GLU A 576 -97.92 -1.18 -7.26
N ILE A 577 -97.39 -1.34 -8.46
CA ILE A 577 -96.15 -0.69 -8.89
C ILE A 577 -96.55 0.15 -10.10
N ASN A 578 -96.51 1.47 -9.92
CA ASN A 578 -96.87 2.46 -10.95
C ASN A 578 -98.24 2.19 -11.62
N GLY A 579 -99.27 1.91 -10.81
CA GLY A 579 -100.64 1.70 -11.29
C GLY A 579 -100.94 0.30 -11.83
N VAL A 580 -99.96 -0.60 -11.90
CA VAL A 580 -100.16 -2.01 -12.29
C VAL A 580 -100.14 -2.88 -11.04
N THR A 581 -101.17 -3.70 -10.87
CA THR A 581 -101.25 -4.68 -9.78
C THR A 581 -100.53 -5.97 -10.18
N TYR A 582 -99.50 -6.33 -9.42
CA TYR A 582 -98.70 -7.54 -9.56
C TYR A 582 -99.00 -8.51 -8.41
N HIS A 583 -99.20 -9.79 -8.72
CA HIS A 583 -99.44 -10.85 -7.74
C HIS A 583 -98.25 -11.81 -7.67
N PHE A 584 -97.60 -11.92 -6.50
CA PHE A 584 -96.42 -12.76 -6.27
C PHE A 584 -96.77 -13.99 -5.45
N GLY A 585 -96.26 -15.14 -5.89
CA GLY A 585 -96.54 -16.45 -5.30
C GLY A 585 -95.78 -16.72 -4.00
N MET A 586 -96.01 -17.91 -3.43
CA MET A 586 -95.33 -18.35 -2.21
C MET A 586 -93.81 -18.50 -2.38
N ASP A 587 -93.32 -18.73 -3.60
CA ASP A 587 -91.90 -18.76 -3.94
C ASP A 587 -91.35 -17.37 -4.34
N GLY A 588 -92.18 -16.32 -4.26
CA GLY A 588 -91.82 -14.93 -4.61
C GLY A 588 -91.89 -14.62 -6.10
N ALA A 589 -92.15 -15.60 -6.96
CA ALA A 589 -92.25 -15.39 -8.40
C ALA A 589 -93.59 -14.74 -8.78
N LEU A 590 -93.57 -13.90 -9.82
CA LEU A 590 -94.77 -13.27 -10.39
C LEU A 590 -95.69 -14.35 -10.99
N LEU A 591 -96.96 -14.37 -10.58
CA LEU A 591 -97.96 -15.36 -11.00
C LEU A 591 -98.83 -14.91 -12.18
N ALA A 592 -99.16 -13.62 -12.23
CA ALA A 592 -99.91 -13.00 -13.31
C ALA A 592 -99.83 -11.46 -13.23
N SER A 593 -99.70 -10.80 -14.38
CA SER A 593 -100.06 -9.40 -14.56
C SER A 593 -101.42 -9.35 -15.26
N SER A 594 -102.37 -8.58 -14.76
CA SER A 594 -103.66 -8.39 -15.45
C SER A 594 -103.48 -7.37 -16.57
N THR A 595 -103.31 -7.84 -17.80
CA THR A 595 -103.36 -7.04 -19.04
C THR A 595 -104.80 -6.76 -19.40
N GLY A 596 -105.17 -5.48 -19.55
CA GLY A 596 -106.50 -5.14 -20.01
C GLY A 596 -106.76 -3.65 -20.12
N VAL A 597 -106.26 -3.00 -21.18
CA VAL A 597 -106.88 -1.76 -21.68
C VAL A 597 -106.69 -1.70 -23.20
N GLY A 598 -107.78 -1.49 -23.95
CA GLY A 598 -107.78 -1.55 -25.42
C GLY A 598 -106.80 -0.56 -26.07
N ASP A 599 -106.26 -0.94 -27.23
CA ASP A 599 -105.10 -0.32 -27.88
C ASP A 599 -105.03 1.21 -27.73
N ALA A 600 -106.10 1.96 -28.01
CA ALA A 600 -106.07 3.43 -27.95
C ALA A 600 -105.71 4.03 -26.57
N SER A 601 -105.96 3.32 -25.45
CA SER A 601 -105.54 3.75 -24.11
C SER A 601 -104.10 3.38 -23.77
N LEU A 602 -103.55 2.31 -24.35
CA LEU A 602 -102.17 1.90 -24.11
C LEU A 602 -101.21 2.91 -24.73
N GLY A 603 -101.50 3.36 -25.95
CA GLY A 603 -100.76 4.44 -26.59
C GLY A 603 -100.73 5.72 -25.76
N GLN A 604 -101.85 6.09 -25.13
CA GLN A 604 -101.91 7.23 -24.22
C GLN A 604 -101.05 7.02 -22.96
N SER A 605 -101.09 5.83 -22.34
CA SER A 605 -100.23 5.53 -21.19
C SER A 605 -98.73 5.56 -21.53
N ILE A 606 -98.35 5.10 -22.72
CA ILE A 606 -96.99 5.21 -23.25
C ILE A 606 -96.55 6.69 -23.35
N ALA A 607 -97.42 7.54 -23.89
CA ALA A 607 -97.17 8.98 -23.98
C ALA A 607 -97.07 9.64 -22.59
N ASP A 608 -97.98 9.33 -21.67
CA ASP A 608 -98.01 9.89 -20.31
C ASP A 608 -96.77 9.50 -19.49
N TYR A 609 -96.29 8.26 -19.65
CA TYR A 609 -95.04 7.81 -19.01
C TYR A 609 -93.82 8.54 -19.58
N ALA A 610 -93.74 8.69 -20.91
CA ALA A 610 -92.65 9.42 -21.53
C ALA A 610 -92.56 10.88 -21.05
N LEU A 611 -93.70 11.54 -20.81
CA LEU A 611 -93.78 12.92 -20.33
C LEU A 611 -93.11 13.15 -18.97
N GLN A 612 -93.00 12.13 -18.12
CA GLN A 612 -92.34 12.25 -16.81
C GLN A 612 -90.84 12.57 -16.90
N PHE A 613 -90.24 12.32 -18.07
CA PHE A 613 -88.80 12.47 -18.30
C PHE A 613 -88.45 13.75 -19.06
N GLU A 614 -89.41 14.66 -19.30
CA GLU A 614 -89.10 15.98 -19.85
C GLU A 614 -88.06 16.70 -18.97
N GLY A 615 -87.00 17.22 -19.59
CA GLY A 615 -85.89 17.90 -18.92
C GLY A 615 -84.69 17.01 -18.56
N TYR A 616 -84.77 15.69 -18.70
CA TYR A 616 -83.64 14.79 -18.43
C TYR A 616 -82.55 14.93 -19.51
N PRO A 617 -81.26 14.69 -19.19
CA PRO A 617 -80.17 14.95 -20.11
C PRO A 617 -80.11 13.95 -21.27
N TYR A 618 -79.74 14.44 -22.44
CA TYR A 618 -79.39 13.61 -23.59
C TYR A 618 -77.90 13.23 -23.51
N VAL A 619 -77.59 11.96 -23.74
CA VAL A 619 -76.22 11.46 -23.90
C VAL A 619 -76.17 10.54 -25.11
N TYR A 620 -75.29 10.83 -26.07
CA TYR A 620 -75.15 10.00 -27.27
C TYR A 620 -74.73 8.57 -26.91
N GLY A 621 -75.50 7.56 -27.35
CA GLY A 621 -75.29 6.16 -26.97
C GLY A 621 -75.79 5.79 -25.57
N GLY A 622 -76.24 6.77 -24.77
CA GLY A 622 -76.72 6.59 -23.41
C GLY A 622 -78.00 5.77 -23.34
N ASN A 623 -78.18 5.05 -22.25
CA ASN A 623 -79.27 4.12 -22.00
C ASN A 623 -79.87 4.26 -20.58
N SER A 624 -79.75 5.45 -19.96
CA SER A 624 -80.16 5.68 -18.58
C SER A 624 -81.16 6.84 -18.46
N LEU A 625 -82.32 6.59 -17.86
CA LEU A 625 -83.29 7.64 -17.51
C LEU A 625 -82.99 8.24 -16.14
N THR A 626 -81.77 8.76 -15.95
CA THR A 626 -81.33 9.43 -14.72
C THR A 626 -80.67 10.77 -15.03
N MET A 627 -80.67 11.67 -14.04
CA MET A 627 -80.07 13.02 -14.17
C MET A 627 -78.55 12.99 -14.39
N ASP A 628 -77.87 11.92 -14.01
CA ASP A 628 -76.41 11.79 -14.13
C ASP A 628 -75.97 10.86 -15.28
N GLY A 629 -76.90 10.07 -15.85
CA GLY A 629 -76.59 9.03 -16.84
C GLY A 629 -76.97 9.37 -18.28
N GLY A 630 -78.10 10.04 -18.48
CA GLY A 630 -78.63 10.48 -19.77
C GLY A 630 -78.92 9.38 -20.81
N VAL A 631 -79.66 9.77 -21.86
CA VAL A 631 -80.22 8.81 -22.84
C VAL A 631 -80.17 9.36 -24.27
N ASP A 632 -80.00 8.49 -25.27
CA ASP A 632 -80.18 8.87 -26.68
C ASP A 632 -81.62 8.66 -27.19
N CYS A 633 -81.92 9.20 -28.38
CA CYS A 633 -83.28 9.18 -28.93
C CYS A 633 -83.88 7.78 -29.05
N SER A 634 -83.09 6.81 -29.50
CA SER A 634 -83.54 5.43 -29.71
C SER A 634 -83.58 4.61 -28.42
N ALA A 635 -82.66 4.84 -27.48
CA ALA A 635 -82.70 4.25 -26.16
C ALA A 635 -83.87 4.81 -25.33
N PHE A 636 -84.20 6.10 -25.49
CA PHE A 636 -85.33 6.71 -24.79
C PHE A 636 -86.62 5.99 -25.12
N VAL A 637 -86.99 5.92 -26.40
CA VAL A 637 -88.22 5.23 -26.81
C VAL A 637 -88.17 3.73 -26.53
N GLN A 638 -86.97 3.11 -26.55
CA GLN A 638 -86.79 1.71 -26.19
C GLN A 638 -87.09 1.45 -24.71
N ILE A 639 -86.60 2.30 -23.80
CA ILE A 639 -86.85 2.16 -22.36
C ILE A 639 -88.31 2.44 -22.03
N ILE A 640 -88.89 3.48 -22.64
CA ILE A 640 -90.32 3.78 -22.48
C ILE A 640 -91.19 2.60 -22.92
N HIS A 641 -90.92 1.98 -24.08
CA HIS A 641 -91.70 0.82 -24.54
C HIS A 641 -91.43 -0.44 -23.71
N ALA A 642 -90.18 -0.67 -23.28
CA ALA A 642 -89.82 -1.81 -22.43
C ALA A 642 -90.56 -1.78 -21.08
N TYR A 643 -90.81 -0.60 -20.53
CA TYR A 643 -91.62 -0.42 -19.34
C TYR A 643 -93.06 -0.99 -19.48
N PHE A 644 -93.64 -0.91 -20.68
CA PHE A 644 -94.94 -1.50 -21.01
C PHE A 644 -94.86 -2.94 -21.55
N GLY A 645 -93.70 -3.59 -21.42
CA GLY A 645 -93.48 -4.96 -21.92
C GLY A 645 -93.32 -5.05 -23.44
N ILE A 646 -93.15 -3.93 -24.15
CA ILE A 646 -92.99 -3.89 -25.61
C ILE A 646 -91.50 -3.76 -25.92
N SER A 647 -90.89 -4.87 -26.33
CA SER A 647 -89.48 -4.90 -26.70
C SER A 647 -89.28 -4.40 -28.14
N ILE A 648 -88.54 -3.30 -28.30
CA ILE A 648 -88.20 -2.74 -29.63
C ILE A 648 -86.69 -2.68 -29.87
N PRO A 649 -86.22 -2.67 -31.13
CA PRO A 649 -84.80 -2.64 -31.46
C PRO A 649 -84.05 -1.41 -30.90
N ARG A 650 -82.71 -1.46 -30.81
CA ARG A 650 -81.89 -0.41 -30.17
C ARG A 650 -81.68 0.87 -30.99
N THR A 651 -81.71 0.80 -32.33
CA THR A 651 -81.36 1.94 -33.19
C THR A 651 -82.60 2.50 -33.89
N ALA A 652 -82.65 3.81 -34.14
CA ALA A 652 -83.78 4.44 -34.82
C ALA A 652 -84.08 3.79 -36.19
N ALA A 653 -83.05 3.41 -36.95
CA ALA A 653 -83.23 2.75 -38.25
C ALA A 653 -83.85 1.35 -38.13
N THR A 654 -83.42 0.54 -37.13
CA THR A 654 -84.00 -0.78 -36.89
C THR A 654 -85.40 -0.68 -36.27
N GLN A 655 -85.66 0.33 -35.42
CA GLN A 655 -86.99 0.64 -34.90
C GLN A 655 -87.98 1.08 -35.99
N ALA A 656 -87.53 1.75 -37.06
CA ALA A 656 -88.41 2.12 -38.17
C ALA A 656 -88.88 0.91 -39.00
N THR A 657 -88.15 -0.20 -38.95
CA THR A 657 -88.40 -1.40 -39.78
C THR A 657 -88.87 -2.60 -38.97
N GLY A 658 -88.65 -2.60 -37.65
CA GLY A 658 -88.82 -3.79 -36.81
C GLY A 658 -87.76 -4.86 -37.06
N ALA A 659 -86.65 -4.52 -37.73
CA ALA A 659 -85.62 -5.49 -38.07
C ALA A 659 -84.99 -6.08 -36.80
N ASP A 660 -85.03 -7.41 -36.70
CA ASP A 660 -84.44 -8.19 -35.62
C ASP A 660 -83.27 -9.04 -36.17
N PRO A 661 -82.10 -8.41 -36.43
CA PRO A 661 -80.95 -9.12 -36.99
C PRO A 661 -80.33 -10.14 -36.02
N TYR A 662 -80.74 -10.15 -34.75
CA TYR A 662 -80.16 -10.99 -33.70
C TYR A 662 -81.12 -12.05 -33.16
N GLY A 663 -82.37 -12.12 -33.65
CA GLY A 663 -83.36 -13.11 -33.23
C GLY A 663 -83.83 -12.95 -31.79
N ILE A 664 -83.86 -11.71 -31.28
CA ILE A 664 -84.21 -11.36 -29.89
C ILE A 664 -85.73 -11.45 -29.65
N GLY A 665 -86.56 -11.45 -30.69
CA GLY A 665 -88.02 -11.51 -30.59
C GLY A 665 -88.68 -10.14 -30.39
N TYR A 666 -88.18 -9.10 -31.08
CA TYR A 666 -88.75 -7.76 -31.00
C TYR A 666 -90.19 -7.68 -31.53
N ALA A 667 -90.98 -6.75 -30.99
CA ALA A 667 -92.31 -6.44 -31.49
C ALA A 667 -92.25 -6.01 -32.97
N THR A 668 -93.28 -6.36 -33.76
CA THR A 668 -93.35 -6.02 -35.19
C THR A 668 -94.19 -4.75 -35.38
N PRO A 669 -93.64 -3.67 -35.95
CA PRO A 669 -94.36 -2.42 -36.10
C PRO A 669 -95.36 -2.45 -37.26
N THR A 670 -96.53 -1.84 -37.05
CA THR A 670 -97.46 -1.48 -38.14
C THR A 670 -97.11 -0.09 -38.68
N THR A 671 -97.03 0.08 -40.00
CA THR A 671 -96.79 1.41 -40.59
C THR A 671 -98.08 2.23 -40.55
N VAL A 672 -97.99 3.48 -40.09
CA VAL A 672 -99.12 4.42 -40.01
C VAL A 672 -98.82 5.68 -40.81
N THR A 673 -99.84 6.33 -41.36
CA THR A 673 -99.70 7.64 -42.00
C THR A 673 -99.76 8.77 -40.96
N VAL A 674 -99.31 9.97 -41.34
CA VAL A 674 -99.38 11.14 -40.45
C VAL A 674 -100.81 11.45 -40.00
N SER A 675 -101.81 11.21 -40.86
CA SER A 675 -103.23 11.38 -40.53
C SER A 675 -103.79 10.33 -39.57
N GLU A 676 -103.06 9.25 -39.32
CA GLU A 676 -103.46 8.12 -38.46
C GLU A 676 -102.72 8.09 -37.13
N LEU A 677 -101.89 9.10 -36.85
CA LEU A 677 -101.08 9.18 -35.63
C LEU A 677 -101.95 9.20 -34.36
N LEU A 678 -101.66 8.27 -33.46
CA LEU A 678 -102.20 8.18 -32.11
C LEU A 678 -101.07 8.31 -31.07
N PRO A 679 -101.33 8.87 -29.88
CA PRO A 679 -100.34 8.92 -28.80
C PRO A 679 -99.66 7.57 -28.58
N GLY A 680 -98.34 7.56 -28.42
CA GLY A 680 -97.53 6.33 -28.34
C GLY A 680 -96.93 5.87 -29.67
N ASP A 681 -97.37 6.41 -30.82
CA ASP A 681 -96.74 6.11 -32.11
C ASP A 681 -95.33 6.70 -32.22
N LEU A 682 -94.45 6.05 -32.99
CA LEU A 682 -93.09 6.53 -33.23
C LEU A 682 -92.97 7.22 -34.58
N ILE A 683 -92.32 8.39 -34.60
CA ILE A 683 -92.04 9.19 -35.79
C ILE A 683 -90.54 9.22 -36.02
N PHE A 684 -90.12 8.89 -37.25
CA PHE A 684 -88.71 8.81 -37.65
C PHE A 684 -88.34 9.93 -38.61
N TYR A 685 -87.17 10.51 -38.39
CA TYR A 685 -86.68 11.70 -39.09
C TYR A 685 -85.33 11.45 -39.76
N TYR A 686 -85.05 12.30 -40.76
CA TYR A 686 -83.84 12.32 -41.59
C TYR A 686 -83.68 11.11 -42.53
N SER A 687 -83.04 11.34 -43.68
CA SER A 687 -82.72 10.30 -44.66
C SER A 687 -81.20 10.28 -44.91
N PRO A 688 -80.47 9.26 -44.42
CA PRO A 688 -80.94 8.06 -43.71
C PRO A 688 -81.50 8.35 -42.31
N ILE A 689 -82.36 7.46 -41.80
CA ILE A 689 -82.99 7.60 -40.46
C ILE A 689 -81.92 7.62 -39.39
N SER A 690 -81.86 8.72 -38.64
CA SER A 690 -80.91 8.92 -37.52
C SER A 690 -81.58 9.37 -36.23
N HIS A 691 -82.88 9.66 -36.25
CA HIS A 691 -83.59 10.17 -35.09
C HIS A 691 -85.03 9.65 -35.01
N VAL A 692 -85.51 9.45 -33.79
CA VAL A 692 -86.86 8.95 -33.47
C VAL A 692 -87.47 9.79 -32.37
N ALA A 693 -88.79 9.99 -32.44
CA ALA A 693 -89.58 10.65 -31.41
C ALA A 693 -90.86 9.88 -31.14
N LEU A 694 -91.44 10.10 -29.97
CA LEU A 694 -92.72 9.54 -29.56
C LEU A 694 -93.82 10.58 -29.71
N TYR A 695 -94.88 10.27 -30.47
CA TYR A 695 -96.05 11.13 -30.64
C TYR A 695 -96.90 11.12 -29.37
N ILE A 696 -97.30 12.30 -28.89
CA ILE A 696 -98.02 12.45 -27.62
C ILE A 696 -99.42 13.05 -27.78
N GLY A 697 -99.92 13.15 -29.02
CA GLY A 697 -101.19 13.83 -29.33
C GLY A 697 -101.03 15.31 -29.64
N ASP A 698 -102.12 15.95 -30.07
CA ASP A 698 -102.21 17.39 -30.36
C ASP A 698 -101.12 17.96 -31.28
N GLY A 699 -100.62 17.16 -32.22
CA GLY A 699 -99.53 17.58 -33.11
C GLY A 699 -98.18 17.75 -32.41
N LYS A 700 -97.95 17.05 -31.29
CA LYS A 700 -96.72 17.15 -30.50
C LYS A 700 -96.02 15.80 -30.37
N ILE A 701 -94.72 15.88 -30.13
CA ILE A 701 -93.85 14.75 -29.80
C ILE A 701 -93.07 15.03 -28.51
N ILE A 702 -92.60 13.97 -27.86
CA ILE A 702 -91.51 14.01 -26.88
C ILE A 702 -90.33 13.19 -27.39
N HIS A 703 -89.11 13.73 -27.24
CA HIS A 703 -87.89 13.06 -27.70
C HIS A 703 -86.65 13.52 -26.95
N ALA A 704 -85.67 12.63 -26.80
CA ALA A 704 -84.32 13.00 -26.41
C ALA A 704 -83.66 13.73 -27.59
N SER A 705 -83.61 15.06 -27.51
CA SER A 705 -83.34 15.94 -28.66
C SER A 705 -81.86 16.05 -28.97
N ASN A 706 -81.07 16.48 -27.99
CA ASN A 706 -79.62 16.70 -28.08
C ASN A 706 -79.07 17.08 -26.70
N GLU A 707 -77.74 17.09 -26.54
CA GLU A 707 -77.05 17.39 -25.27
C GLU A 707 -77.42 18.74 -24.64
N LYS A 708 -77.84 19.73 -25.45
CA LYS A 708 -78.20 21.06 -24.97
C LYS A 708 -79.60 21.10 -24.36
N ASP A 709 -80.56 20.52 -25.07
CA ASP A 709 -81.97 20.66 -24.72
C ASP A 709 -82.53 19.45 -23.95
N GLY A 710 -81.76 18.34 -23.87
CA GLY A 710 -82.20 17.11 -23.21
C GLY A 710 -83.42 16.49 -23.87
N ILE A 711 -84.26 15.84 -23.06
CA ILE A 711 -85.58 15.36 -23.46
C ILE A 711 -86.56 16.52 -23.43
N LYS A 712 -87.24 16.78 -24.55
CA LYS A 712 -88.15 17.91 -24.68
C LYS A 712 -89.37 17.61 -25.53
N ILE A 713 -90.38 18.47 -25.42
CA ILE A 713 -91.54 18.49 -26.30
C ILE A 713 -91.28 19.36 -27.53
N SER A 714 -91.74 18.93 -28.71
CA SER A 714 -91.64 19.69 -29.96
C SER A 714 -92.85 19.44 -30.88
N PRO A 715 -93.13 20.32 -31.86
CA PRO A 715 -94.11 20.03 -32.90
C PRO A 715 -93.71 18.78 -33.69
N TYR A 716 -94.65 17.89 -34.00
CA TYR A 716 -94.34 16.60 -34.65
C TYR A 716 -93.68 16.76 -36.04
N ASN A 717 -93.87 17.90 -36.70
CA ASN A 717 -93.35 18.23 -38.02
C ASN A 717 -92.17 19.24 -37.97
N TYR A 718 -91.45 19.31 -36.84
CA TYR A 718 -90.30 20.21 -36.70
C TYR A 718 -89.17 19.94 -37.71
N THR A 719 -89.15 18.76 -38.34
CA THR A 719 -88.27 18.42 -39.46
C THR A 719 -88.91 17.36 -40.37
N THR A 720 -88.22 16.95 -41.45
CA THR A 720 -88.74 16.03 -42.47
C THR A 720 -89.01 14.64 -41.88
N ILE A 721 -90.29 14.24 -41.89
CA ILE A 721 -90.75 12.91 -41.50
C ILE A 721 -90.44 11.91 -42.63
N VAL A 722 -89.79 10.81 -42.27
CA VAL A 722 -89.47 9.71 -43.21
C VAL A 722 -90.43 8.54 -43.05
N LYS A 723 -90.82 8.21 -41.81
CA LYS A 723 -91.73 7.09 -41.53
C LYS A 723 -92.44 7.28 -40.18
N CYS A 724 -93.65 6.76 -40.05
CA CYS A 724 -94.35 6.62 -38.77
C CYS A 724 -94.75 5.16 -38.55
N VAL A 725 -94.63 4.65 -37.33
CA VAL A 725 -95.01 3.28 -36.98
C VAL A 725 -95.68 3.18 -35.61
N ARG A 726 -96.46 2.12 -35.42
CA ARG A 726 -97.11 1.74 -34.16
C ARG A 726 -96.63 0.36 -33.69
N TYR A 727 -96.29 0.25 -32.41
CA TYR A 727 -95.73 -0.97 -31.78
C TYR A 727 -96.64 -1.64 -30.75
N TRP A 728 -97.70 -0.93 -30.34
CA TRP A 728 -98.66 -1.33 -29.33
C TRP A 728 -100.02 -1.64 -29.96
#